data_AF-A0A938ZT69-F1
#
_entry.id   AF-A0A938ZT69-F1
#
_cell.length_a   1.000
_cell.length_b   1.000
_cell.length_c   1.000
_cell.angle_alpha   90.00
_cell.angle_beta   90.00
_cell.angle_gamma   90.00
#
_symmetry.space_group_name_H-M   'P 1'
#
loop_
_entity.id
_entity.type
_entity.pdbx_description
1 polymer ?
#
loop_
_entity_poly.entity_id
_entity_poly.type
_entity_poly.pdbx_seq_one_letter_code
_entity_poly.pdbx_strand_id
1 'polypeptide(L)'
;MELKLLSKEDALKCIAQLGNNGEPFEIFLGEDICFGREKWVNLGTISLQPGEKYTENEPRYDEYCAAKFGGFELQLPSSEKLNENIAKALENPQTKDSVQKAFREGLQDVLRRTLLLLPIFDVETIAKIPLQKPITVVTDTSAVHQGGLDFLCRFLTPWVRIKVPAIVHMEILTQVDNYLSKIRWSNENKNKTKNHPATLRQHLLSQGGQRTLLRLELHSDAEIERGDLGADPLRGIVTSSPDSEDKALGLQNVTRSFADRLILETARRFQTQVRPDHALALLTSDQGLARMTMAEGMDVFFFQARSVPKFDSRKLTGSLFHPFSQEIYTVPLTDVLWELAVSFGCLRLQNYNTNESLELWGIPSGEYSWQPHHVKDDLLWGNFNSGTSSVTTDNTSIVLSTDIESQDQTDAVSSPNIEAIAKTYAFSPDQMFLLMKMLVDKGELTNQEAQEKLGLTHQSRYSLYKNFLHSGKFVELNDNKILCTELLKFLWESILNEDSIKVLYFLKKIPSFDAICNYVNQNKSVEYSTLPISNKAKPTYIKLGEAACAWLNIQNQKIVATDNIPKLADFANLAVEVYKLIRSKEDTEWILTGRWLEELAIRYAVHPILSRKLLKEAQEQNLVNVYAEGSTPDTRFEQHDLWIIKTSDRLPQLEKVYLYHGDFLIPGTSAVRIKLEGVKNAS
;
A
#
# COMPACT_ATOMS: atom_id res chain seq x y z
N MET A 1 28.23 -14.58 28.28
CA MET A 1 28.14 -13.26 27.64
C MET A 1 26.66 -12.98 27.45
N GLU A 2 26.12 -11.95 28.10
CA GLU A 2 24.67 -11.68 28.09
C GLU A 2 24.37 -10.69 26.96
N LEU A 3 23.67 -11.15 25.91
CA LEU A 3 23.24 -10.31 24.80
C LEU A 3 22.07 -9.44 25.25
N LYS A 4 22.04 -8.19 24.79
CA LYS A 4 20.93 -7.24 25.00
C LYS A 4 20.29 -6.91 23.66
N LEU A 5 19.00 -6.56 23.65
CA LEU A 5 18.37 -6.03 22.45
C LEU A 5 18.88 -4.60 22.21
N LEU A 6 19.38 -4.35 21.01
CA LEU A 6 19.91 -3.07 20.56
C LEU A 6 19.07 -2.55 19.38
N SER A 7 18.73 -1.26 19.45
CA SER A 7 18.23 -0.53 18.29
C SER A 7 19.38 -0.08 17.39
N LYS A 8 19.07 0.35 16.15
CA LYS A 8 20.05 1.00 15.27
C LYS A 8 20.66 2.24 15.92
N GLU A 9 19.88 2.98 16.70
CA GLU A 9 20.33 4.21 17.35
C GLU A 9 21.31 3.95 18.50
N ASP A 10 21.09 2.87 19.27
CA ASP A 10 22.03 2.43 20.30
C ASP A 10 23.35 1.94 19.69
N ALA A 11 23.27 1.11 18.65
CA ALA A 11 24.44 0.62 17.94
C ALA A 11 25.23 1.76 17.27
N LEU A 12 24.55 2.79 16.78
CA LEU A 12 25.20 3.95 16.15
C LEU A 12 26.16 4.67 17.10
N LYS A 13 25.81 4.78 18.39
CA LYS A 13 26.71 5.36 19.41
C LYS A 13 27.97 4.52 19.60
N CYS A 14 27.82 3.19 19.64
CA CYS A 14 28.96 2.26 19.74
C CYS A 14 29.84 2.30 18.48
N ILE A 15 29.24 2.40 17.29
CA ILE A 15 29.97 2.51 16.02
C ILE A 15 30.78 3.80 15.96
N ALA A 16 30.21 4.92 16.41
CA ALA A 16 30.92 6.19 16.49
C ALA A 16 32.13 6.12 17.44
N GLN A 17 32.02 5.39 18.56
CA GLN A 17 33.14 5.15 19.47
C GLN A 17 34.23 4.29 18.83
N LEU A 18 33.85 3.20 18.14
CA LEU A 18 34.79 2.32 17.44
C LEU A 18 35.64 3.04 16.39
N GLY A 19 35.03 3.99 15.67
CA GLY A 19 35.69 4.78 14.62
C GLY A 19 36.17 6.15 15.07
N ASN A 20 36.24 6.41 16.38
CA ASN A 20 36.60 7.72 16.93
C ASN A 20 37.96 8.19 16.39
N ASN A 21 38.07 9.49 16.08
CA ASN A 21 39.25 10.10 15.43
C ASN A 21 39.56 9.53 14.04
N GLY A 22 38.59 8.92 13.36
CA GLY A 22 38.75 8.33 12.02
C GLY A 22 39.54 7.03 12.01
N GLU A 23 39.70 6.35 13.15
CA GLU A 23 40.37 5.06 13.20
C GLU A 23 39.58 3.98 12.43
N PRO A 24 40.25 3.16 11.60
CA PRO A 24 39.59 2.06 10.91
C PRO A 24 39.34 0.89 11.86
N PHE A 25 38.21 0.20 11.67
CA PHE A 25 37.86 -1.02 12.39
C PHE A 25 37.52 -2.15 11.42
N GLU A 26 37.76 -3.39 11.84
CA GLU A 26 37.50 -4.57 11.01
C GLU A 26 36.06 -5.07 11.16
N ILE A 27 35.51 -5.59 10.06
CA ILE A 27 34.19 -6.21 10.00
C ILE A 27 34.31 -7.71 9.77
N PHE A 28 33.58 -8.47 10.58
CA PHE A 28 33.56 -9.92 10.57
C PHE A 28 32.13 -10.43 10.45
N LEU A 29 31.93 -11.47 9.64
CA LEU A 29 30.66 -12.17 9.50
C LEU A 29 30.76 -13.59 10.03
N GLY A 30 29.68 -14.10 10.60
CA GLY A 30 29.58 -15.47 11.08
C GLY A 30 28.20 -16.06 10.83
N GLU A 31 28.14 -17.40 10.84
CA GLU A 31 26.90 -18.20 10.88
C GLU A 31 27.17 -19.39 11.79
N ASP A 32 26.35 -19.53 12.84
CA ASP A 32 26.66 -20.35 14.00
C ASP A 32 26.63 -21.87 13.73
N ILE A 33 26.00 -22.30 12.63
CA ILE A 33 25.88 -23.71 12.24
C ILE A 33 26.93 -24.08 11.17
N CYS A 34 27.20 -23.18 10.23
CA CYS A 34 28.11 -23.37 9.10
C CYS A 34 29.57 -23.18 9.51
N PHE A 35 29.88 -22.13 10.26
CA PHE A 35 31.24 -21.82 10.71
C PHE A 35 31.46 -22.17 12.18
N GLY A 36 30.40 -22.16 12.99
CA GLY A 36 30.50 -22.31 14.45
C GLY A 36 30.57 -20.95 15.16
N ARG A 37 30.18 -20.94 16.44
CA ARG A 37 29.97 -19.69 17.21
C ARG A 37 31.20 -18.81 17.38
N GLU A 38 32.39 -19.39 17.41
CA GLU A 38 33.64 -18.66 17.68
C GLU A 38 34.41 -18.32 16.40
N LYS A 39 33.90 -18.71 15.23
CA LYS A 39 34.59 -18.54 13.96
C LYS A 39 33.97 -17.42 13.13
N TRP A 40 34.87 -16.61 12.60
CA TRP A 40 34.54 -15.35 11.96
C TRP A 40 35.27 -15.23 10.63
N VAL A 41 34.56 -14.79 9.60
CA VAL A 41 35.12 -14.47 8.29
C VAL A 41 35.35 -12.97 8.23
N ASN A 42 36.62 -12.56 8.14
CA ASN A 42 36.99 -11.15 7.95
C ASN A 42 36.52 -10.69 6.55
N LEU A 43 35.66 -9.67 6.54
CA LEU A 43 35.05 -9.06 5.36
C LEU A 43 35.78 -7.79 4.91
N GLY A 44 36.68 -7.23 5.71
CA GLY A 44 37.45 -6.03 5.39
C GLY A 44 37.48 -5.01 6.52
N THR A 45 37.75 -3.75 6.17
CA THR A 45 37.89 -2.63 7.10
C THR A 45 36.89 -1.52 6.78
N ILE A 46 36.35 -0.89 7.80
CA ILE A 46 35.49 0.29 7.71
C ILE A 46 36.26 1.48 8.28
N SER A 47 36.20 2.63 7.60
CA SER A 47 36.62 3.92 8.15
C SER A 47 35.46 4.91 8.12
N LEU A 48 35.32 5.71 9.18
CA LEU A 48 34.36 6.81 9.23
C LEU A 48 35.01 8.08 8.71
N GLN A 49 34.25 8.90 7.99
CA GLN A 49 34.69 10.15 7.37
C GLN A 49 33.92 11.33 8.00
N PRO A 50 34.29 11.77 9.22
CA PRO A 50 33.73 12.98 9.79
C PRO A 50 34.18 14.22 9.00
N GLY A 51 33.38 15.28 9.03
CA GLY A 51 33.65 16.52 8.31
C GLY A 51 34.70 17.38 9.03
N GLU A 52 35.37 18.26 8.27
CA GLU A 52 36.26 19.25 8.86
C GLU A 52 35.47 20.26 9.72
N LYS A 53 36.09 20.76 10.81
CA LYS A 53 35.48 21.81 11.64
C LYS A 53 35.61 23.15 10.91
N TYR A 54 34.51 23.64 10.34
CA TYR A 54 34.53 24.91 9.61
C TYR A 54 34.37 26.14 10.53
N THR A 55 33.52 26.11 11.57
CA THR A 55 33.37 27.19 12.57
C THR A 55 32.74 26.71 13.90
N GLU A 56 32.85 27.48 14.99
CA GLU A 56 32.25 27.15 16.31
C GLU A 56 30.70 27.15 16.32
N ASN A 57 30.05 27.71 15.30
CA ASN A 57 28.59 27.90 15.25
C ASN A 57 27.84 26.95 14.29
N GLU A 58 28.54 26.08 13.56
CA GLU A 58 27.91 25.09 12.69
C GLU A 58 27.81 23.71 13.39
N PRO A 59 26.71 22.95 13.18
CA PRO A 59 26.58 21.62 13.73
C PRO A 59 27.72 20.72 13.23
N ARG A 60 28.49 20.15 14.16
CA ARG A 60 29.64 19.29 13.86
C ARG A 60 29.18 18.01 13.18
N TYR A 61 29.66 17.74 11.98
CA TYR A 61 29.53 16.43 11.32
C TYR A 61 30.58 15.48 11.90
N ASP A 62 30.27 14.89 13.05
CA ASP A 62 31.12 13.95 13.78
C ASP A 62 30.96 12.49 13.29
N GLU A 63 31.65 11.56 13.93
CA GLU A 63 31.63 10.13 13.62
C GLU A 63 30.21 9.52 13.71
N TYR A 64 29.37 10.03 14.62
CA TYR A 64 27.98 9.65 14.72
C TYR A 64 27.20 10.08 13.48
N CYS A 65 27.37 11.34 13.04
CA CYS A 65 26.78 11.85 11.80
C CYS A 65 27.29 11.10 10.56
N ALA A 66 28.59 10.80 10.52
CA ALA A 66 29.23 10.04 9.45
C ALA A 66 28.61 8.64 9.30
N ALA A 67 28.47 7.89 10.40
CA ALA A 67 27.83 6.58 10.37
C ALA A 67 26.32 6.67 10.03
N LYS A 68 25.62 7.72 10.47
CA LYS A 68 24.18 7.92 10.24
C LYS A 68 23.84 8.32 8.80
N PHE A 69 24.65 9.19 8.20
CA PHE A 69 24.37 9.81 6.91
C PHE A 69 25.29 9.30 5.79
N GLY A 70 25.87 8.10 5.95
CA GLY A 70 26.61 7.43 4.88
C GLY A 70 28.03 7.96 4.63
N GLY A 71 28.59 8.75 5.55
CA GLY A 71 29.99 9.18 5.56
C GLY A 71 30.95 8.09 6.03
N PHE A 72 30.94 6.93 5.38
CA PHE A 72 31.88 5.84 5.67
C PHE A 72 32.49 5.26 4.40
N GLU A 73 33.64 4.60 4.52
CA GLU A 73 34.24 3.76 3.48
C GLU A 73 34.37 2.32 3.99
N LEU A 74 33.76 1.37 3.28
CA LEU A 74 33.95 -0.07 3.46
C LEU A 74 34.95 -0.56 2.39
N GLN A 75 36.14 -0.94 2.83
CA GLN A 75 37.16 -1.53 1.97
C GLN A 75 37.02 -3.06 1.98
N LEU A 76 36.60 -3.62 0.85
CA LEU A 76 36.47 -5.07 0.69
C LEU A 76 37.80 -5.71 0.24
N PRO A 77 38.10 -6.94 0.69
CA PRO A 77 39.29 -7.68 0.27
C PRO A 77 39.19 -8.13 -1.20
N SER A 78 40.31 -8.61 -1.75
CA SER A 78 40.29 -9.29 -3.04
C SER A 78 39.53 -10.61 -2.94
N SER A 79 39.01 -11.09 -4.07
CA SER A 79 38.32 -12.38 -4.17
C SER A 79 39.16 -13.54 -3.61
N GLU A 80 40.47 -13.54 -3.87
CA GLU A 80 41.42 -14.53 -3.35
C GLU A 80 41.52 -14.44 -1.83
N LYS A 81 41.66 -13.22 -1.30
CA LYS A 81 41.79 -13.00 0.14
C LYS A 81 40.51 -13.36 0.89
N LEU A 82 39.35 -13.04 0.33
CA LEU A 82 38.07 -13.44 0.89
C LEU A 82 37.94 -14.97 0.94
N ASN A 83 38.36 -15.66 -0.13
CA ASN A 83 38.35 -17.11 -0.19
C ASN A 83 39.29 -17.75 0.85
N GLU A 84 40.45 -17.15 1.10
CA GLU A 84 41.34 -17.55 2.19
C GLU A 84 40.66 -17.36 3.56
N ASN A 85 40.03 -16.22 3.79
CA ASN A 85 39.35 -15.91 5.06
C ASN A 85 38.22 -16.92 5.33
N ILE A 86 37.41 -17.25 4.30
CA ILE A 86 36.37 -18.28 4.38
C ILE A 86 36.99 -19.65 4.67
N ALA A 87 38.06 -20.02 3.95
CA ALA A 87 38.72 -21.31 4.15
C ALA A 87 39.32 -21.47 5.55
N LYS A 88 39.82 -20.39 6.16
CA LYS A 88 40.32 -20.38 7.55
C LYS A 88 39.21 -20.57 8.58
N ALA A 89 38.01 -20.06 8.30
CA ALA A 89 36.85 -20.26 9.18
C ALA A 89 36.23 -21.66 9.03
N LEU A 90 36.47 -22.35 7.91
CA LEU A 90 35.90 -23.68 7.67
C LEU A 90 36.71 -24.79 8.34
N GLU A 91 35.98 -25.69 8.99
CA GLU A 91 36.53 -26.91 9.60
C GLU A 91 36.76 -28.04 8.57
N ASN A 92 35.93 -28.10 7.52
CA ASN A 92 35.94 -29.16 6.53
C ASN A 92 36.34 -28.64 5.12
N PRO A 93 37.48 -29.07 4.56
CA PRO A 93 37.93 -28.64 3.23
C PRO A 93 37.02 -29.05 2.07
N GLN A 94 36.23 -30.13 2.21
CA GLN A 94 35.44 -30.70 1.10
C GLN A 94 34.25 -29.83 0.68
N THR A 95 33.81 -28.91 1.55
CA THR A 95 32.62 -28.07 1.32
C THR A 95 32.98 -26.65 0.88
N LYS A 96 34.27 -26.36 0.75
CA LYS A 96 34.87 -25.05 0.52
C LYS A 96 34.25 -24.30 -0.66
N ASP A 97 34.18 -24.91 -1.85
CA ASP A 97 33.75 -24.20 -3.06
C ASP A 97 32.27 -23.78 -3.00
N SER A 98 31.42 -24.63 -2.42
CA SER A 98 29.99 -24.35 -2.27
C SER A 98 29.73 -23.24 -1.24
N VAL A 99 30.44 -23.25 -0.10
CA VAL A 99 30.38 -22.16 0.89
C VAL A 99 30.92 -20.86 0.30
N GLN A 100 32.07 -20.90 -0.38
CA GLN A 100 32.65 -19.71 -1.00
C GLN A 100 31.69 -19.05 -2.00
N LYS A 101 31.03 -19.87 -2.83
CA LYS A 101 30.01 -19.39 -3.76
C LYS A 101 28.82 -18.78 -3.01
N ALA A 102 28.24 -19.49 -2.05
CA ALA A 102 27.08 -19.01 -1.29
C ALA A 102 27.38 -17.71 -0.52
N PHE A 103 28.55 -17.62 0.11
CA PHE A 103 28.99 -16.44 0.84
C PHE A 103 29.11 -15.22 -0.08
N ARG A 104 29.74 -15.38 -1.25
CA ARG A 104 29.88 -14.30 -2.24
C ARG A 104 28.55 -13.84 -2.80
N GLU A 105 27.67 -14.78 -3.18
CA GLU A 105 26.32 -14.47 -3.65
C GLU A 105 25.52 -13.73 -2.57
N GLY A 106 25.56 -14.23 -1.32
CA GLY A 106 24.89 -13.60 -0.18
C GLY A 106 25.36 -12.18 0.09
N LEU A 107 26.68 -11.94 0.03
CA LEU A 107 27.25 -10.60 0.20
C LEU A 107 26.80 -9.64 -0.91
N GLN A 108 26.79 -10.10 -2.18
CA GLN A 108 26.27 -9.28 -3.28
C GLN A 108 24.79 -8.93 -3.09
N ASP A 109 24.00 -9.92 -2.68
CA ASP A 109 22.57 -9.75 -2.47
C ASP A 109 22.34 -8.70 -1.34
N VAL A 110 23.07 -8.77 -0.22
CA VAL A 110 23.02 -7.75 0.86
C VAL A 110 23.38 -6.36 0.35
N LEU A 111 24.52 -6.21 -0.34
CA LEU A 111 24.99 -4.91 -0.84
C LEU A 111 23.99 -4.27 -1.83
N ARG A 112 23.21 -5.08 -2.54
CA ARG A 112 22.15 -4.60 -3.43
C ARG A 112 20.86 -4.27 -2.71
N ARG A 113 20.45 -5.08 -1.73
CA ARG A 113 19.27 -4.79 -0.92
C ARG A 113 19.42 -3.55 -0.04
N THR A 114 20.66 -3.15 0.26
CA THR A 114 20.97 -1.86 0.91
C THR A 114 21.25 -0.73 -0.06
N LEU A 115 21.27 -1.02 -1.37
CA LEU A 115 21.55 -0.06 -2.45
C LEU A 115 22.91 0.64 -2.33
N LEU A 116 23.87 0.02 -1.63
CA LEU A 116 25.29 0.37 -1.75
C LEU A 116 25.85 0.04 -3.14
N LEU A 117 25.30 -1.02 -3.74
CA LEU A 117 25.50 -1.36 -5.14
C LEU A 117 24.14 -1.42 -5.81
N LEU A 118 23.96 -0.68 -6.90
CA LEU A 118 22.71 -0.72 -7.65
C LEU A 118 22.62 -2.04 -8.46
N PRO A 119 21.43 -2.66 -8.58
CA PRO A 119 21.20 -3.70 -9.57
C PRO A 119 21.41 -3.14 -10.98
N ILE A 120 21.98 -3.94 -11.89
CA ILE A 120 22.17 -3.55 -13.28
C ILE A 120 20.97 -4.02 -14.09
N PHE A 121 20.18 -3.09 -14.57
CA PHE A 121 19.07 -3.37 -15.48
C PHE A 121 19.58 -3.55 -16.92
N ASP A 122 18.85 -4.32 -17.72
CA ASP A 122 19.14 -4.42 -19.15
C ASP A 122 18.81 -3.11 -19.90
N VAL A 123 19.29 -3.01 -21.13
CA VAL A 123 19.16 -1.79 -21.94
C VAL A 123 17.68 -1.44 -22.18
N GLU A 124 16.82 -2.45 -22.34
CA GLU A 124 15.39 -2.24 -22.55
C GLU A 124 14.71 -1.66 -21.30
N THR A 125 15.04 -2.18 -20.12
CA THR A 125 14.51 -1.64 -18.86
C THR A 125 15.07 -0.25 -18.59
N ILE A 126 16.37 -0.01 -18.82
CA ILE A 126 16.99 1.32 -18.66
C ILE A 126 16.33 2.35 -19.59
N ALA A 127 16.02 1.99 -20.85
CA ALA A 127 15.36 2.90 -21.78
C ALA A 127 13.96 3.35 -21.32
N LYS A 128 13.32 2.57 -20.45
CA LYS A 128 12.00 2.91 -19.86
C LYS A 128 12.12 3.79 -18.61
N ILE A 129 13.32 3.95 -18.05
CA ILE A 129 13.55 4.66 -16.78
C ILE A 129 14.37 5.95 -17.04
N PRO A 130 14.00 7.11 -16.46
CA PRO A 130 12.90 7.35 -15.53
C PRO A 130 11.53 7.21 -16.19
N LEU A 131 10.56 6.71 -15.42
CA LEU A 131 9.22 6.39 -15.92
C LEU A 131 8.46 7.68 -16.28
N GLN A 132 7.85 7.70 -17.46
CA GLN A 132 7.01 8.81 -17.92
C GLN A 132 5.54 8.63 -17.54
N LYS A 133 5.14 7.39 -17.25
CA LYS A 133 3.78 7.00 -16.84
C LYS A 133 3.86 5.96 -15.72
N PRO A 134 2.83 5.88 -14.86
CA PRO A 134 2.77 4.84 -13.84
C PRO A 134 2.79 3.46 -14.44
N ILE A 135 3.45 2.53 -13.76
CA ILE A 135 3.54 1.13 -14.14
C ILE A 135 3.26 0.24 -12.93
N THR A 136 2.55 -0.87 -13.15
CA THR A 136 2.48 -1.94 -12.15
C THR A 136 3.62 -2.91 -12.36
N VAL A 137 4.38 -3.18 -11.32
CA VAL A 137 5.45 -4.18 -11.35
C VAL A 137 5.09 -5.35 -10.44
N VAL A 138 5.04 -6.54 -11.03
CA VAL A 138 4.87 -7.81 -10.33
C VAL A 138 6.24 -8.42 -10.05
N THR A 139 6.51 -8.77 -8.81
CA THR A 139 7.84 -9.24 -8.39
C THR A 139 7.90 -10.75 -8.29
N ASP A 140 9.07 -11.33 -8.54
CA ASP A 140 9.38 -12.72 -8.23
C ASP A 140 10.23 -12.85 -6.96
N THR A 141 10.58 -14.07 -6.56
CA THR A 141 11.47 -14.29 -5.41
C THR A 141 12.88 -13.74 -5.66
N SER A 142 13.36 -13.75 -6.90
CA SER A 142 14.70 -13.26 -7.22
C SER A 142 14.83 -11.74 -7.06
N ALA A 143 13.79 -10.99 -7.43
CA ALA A 143 13.63 -9.56 -7.20
C ALA A 143 13.73 -9.19 -5.73
N VAL A 144 13.07 -9.97 -4.86
CA VAL A 144 13.09 -9.78 -3.41
C VAL A 144 14.49 -10.04 -2.84
N HIS A 145 15.13 -11.16 -3.20
CA HIS A 145 16.44 -11.49 -2.62
C HIS A 145 17.57 -10.60 -3.12
N GLN A 146 17.53 -10.16 -4.38
CA GLN A 146 18.73 -9.64 -5.07
C GLN A 146 18.74 -8.11 -5.20
N GLY A 147 17.86 -7.41 -4.48
CA GLY A 147 17.83 -5.93 -4.41
C GLY A 147 17.18 -5.23 -5.60
N GLY A 148 16.61 -5.98 -6.56
CA GLY A 148 15.81 -5.40 -7.64
C GLY A 148 14.57 -4.71 -7.08
N LEU A 149 13.92 -5.31 -6.09
CA LEU A 149 12.74 -4.75 -5.45
C LEU A 149 13.08 -3.47 -4.68
N ASP A 150 14.13 -3.51 -3.84
CA ASP A 150 14.58 -2.34 -3.07
C ASP A 150 14.89 -1.14 -3.96
N PHE A 151 15.46 -1.38 -5.14
CA PHE A 151 15.73 -0.32 -6.12
C PHE A 151 14.44 0.36 -6.60
N LEU A 152 13.43 -0.41 -7.01
CA LEU A 152 12.16 0.16 -7.45
C LEU A 152 11.49 0.93 -6.32
N CYS A 153 11.47 0.36 -5.11
CA CYS A 153 10.89 0.99 -3.93
C CYS A 153 11.53 2.36 -3.64
N ARG A 154 12.85 2.44 -3.72
CA ARG A 154 13.60 3.65 -3.33
C ARG A 154 13.56 4.74 -4.39
N PHE A 155 13.71 4.38 -5.67
CA PHE A 155 13.98 5.36 -6.72
C PHE A 155 12.86 5.55 -7.72
N LEU A 156 11.93 4.60 -7.82
CA LEU A 156 10.84 4.67 -8.79
C LEU A 156 9.47 4.85 -8.16
N THR A 157 9.31 4.65 -6.85
CA THR A 157 8.10 5.07 -6.13
C THR A 157 7.96 6.60 -6.21
N PRO A 158 6.75 7.16 -6.43
CA PRO A 158 5.47 6.46 -6.57
C PRO A 158 5.08 6.11 -8.01
N TRP A 159 5.97 6.24 -9.00
CA TRP A 159 5.69 5.88 -10.40
C TRP A 159 5.62 4.36 -10.63
N VAL A 160 6.17 3.55 -9.73
CA VAL A 160 6.01 2.10 -9.71
C VAL A 160 5.07 1.70 -8.59
N ARG A 161 4.05 0.92 -8.95
CA ARG A 161 3.24 0.19 -7.98
C ARG A 161 3.71 -1.25 -7.88
N ILE A 162 4.03 -1.67 -6.66
CA ILE A 162 4.62 -2.97 -6.41
C ILE A 162 3.53 -3.97 -6.02
N LYS A 163 3.48 -5.08 -6.75
CA LYS A 163 2.66 -6.23 -6.45
C LYS A 163 3.54 -7.42 -6.11
N VAL A 164 3.41 -7.91 -4.87
CA VAL A 164 4.08 -9.13 -4.44
C VAL A 164 3.05 -10.27 -4.46
N PRO A 165 3.19 -11.26 -5.37
CA PRO A 165 2.30 -12.41 -5.40
C PRO A 165 2.37 -13.22 -4.10
N ALA A 166 1.24 -13.72 -3.62
CA ALA A 166 1.21 -14.58 -2.43
C ALA A 166 2.15 -15.80 -2.53
N ILE A 167 2.35 -16.35 -3.73
CA ILE A 167 3.28 -17.48 -3.93
C ILE A 167 4.75 -17.10 -3.61
N VAL A 168 5.15 -15.85 -3.84
CA VAL A 168 6.48 -15.33 -3.49
C VAL A 168 6.64 -15.30 -1.96
N HIS A 169 5.63 -14.80 -1.24
CA HIS A 169 5.60 -14.86 0.22
C HIS A 169 5.65 -16.30 0.74
N MET A 170 4.85 -17.19 0.15
CA MET A 170 4.80 -18.60 0.55
C MET A 170 6.14 -19.30 0.32
N GLU A 171 6.83 -19.03 -0.79
CA GLU A 171 8.14 -19.61 -1.06
C GLU A 171 9.17 -19.15 -0.01
N ILE A 172 9.20 -17.86 0.30
CA ILE A 172 10.11 -17.31 1.32
C ILE A 172 9.77 -17.88 2.71
N LEU A 173 8.49 -17.93 3.10
CA LEU A 173 8.07 -18.53 4.37
C LEU A 173 8.40 -20.02 4.43
N THR A 174 8.30 -20.74 3.31
CA THR A 174 8.71 -22.14 3.22
C THR A 174 10.23 -22.29 3.40
N GLN A 175 11.03 -21.38 2.85
CA GLN A 175 12.48 -21.36 3.10
C GLN A 175 12.81 -21.10 4.58
N VAL A 176 12.07 -20.19 5.22
CA VAL A 176 12.17 -19.88 6.66
C VAL A 176 11.82 -21.08 7.52
N ASP A 177 10.65 -21.69 7.29
CA ASP A 177 10.21 -22.87 8.04
C ASP A 177 11.21 -24.03 7.85
N ASN A 178 11.67 -24.28 6.63
CA ASN A 178 12.67 -25.32 6.36
C ASN A 178 13.97 -25.06 7.12
N TYR A 179 14.48 -23.83 7.15
CA TYR A 179 15.70 -23.50 7.89
C TYR A 179 15.49 -23.68 9.41
N LEU A 180 14.41 -23.11 9.97
CA LEU A 180 14.18 -23.14 11.40
C LEU A 180 13.83 -24.55 11.91
N SER A 181 12.85 -25.22 11.30
CA SER A 181 12.37 -26.52 11.77
C SER A 181 13.37 -27.65 11.51
N LYS A 182 13.93 -27.75 10.30
CA LYS A 182 14.76 -28.90 9.90
C LYS A 182 16.23 -28.76 10.30
N ILE A 183 16.74 -27.54 10.39
CA ILE A 183 18.18 -27.28 10.60
C ILE A 183 18.44 -26.72 11.99
N ARG A 184 17.78 -25.62 12.35
CA ARG A 184 18.14 -24.85 13.55
C ARG A 184 17.57 -25.44 14.84
N TRP A 185 16.31 -25.85 14.85
CA TRP A 185 15.60 -26.33 16.05
C TRP A 185 15.55 -27.86 16.18
N SER A 186 15.76 -28.61 15.10
CA SER A 186 15.82 -30.07 15.17
C SER A 186 17.06 -30.56 15.94
N ASN A 187 16.83 -31.10 17.14
CA ASN A 187 17.88 -31.65 17.99
C ASN A 187 18.58 -32.87 17.38
N GLU A 188 17.91 -33.65 16.54
CA GLU A 188 18.47 -34.83 15.86
C GLU A 188 19.43 -34.46 14.72
N ASN A 189 19.20 -33.31 14.07
CA ASN A 189 20.00 -32.85 12.93
C ASN A 189 21.18 -31.95 13.32
N LYS A 190 21.19 -31.35 14.52
CA LYS A 190 22.29 -30.46 14.99
C LYS A 190 23.70 -31.05 14.90
N ASN A 191 23.85 -32.38 14.93
CA ASN A 191 25.15 -33.04 14.75
C ASN A 191 25.41 -33.48 13.30
N LYS A 192 24.38 -33.63 12.46
CA LYS A 192 24.49 -34.03 11.04
C LYS A 192 24.63 -32.84 10.09
N THR A 193 24.12 -31.66 10.46
CA THR A 193 24.12 -30.44 9.63
C THR A 193 25.29 -29.49 9.90
N LYS A 194 26.12 -29.79 10.92
CA LYS A 194 27.40 -29.09 11.15
C LYS A 194 28.25 -29.16 9.90
N ASN A 195 28.79 -28.02 9.48
CA ASN A 195 29.68 -27.87 8.32
C ASN A 195 29.02 -28.20 6.96
N HIS A 196 27.69 -28.24 6.86
CA HIS A 196 27.00 -28.47 5.59
C HIS A 196 26.85 -27.15 4.79
N PRO A 197 27.39 -27.05 3.57
CA PRO A 197 27.39 -25.80 2.79
C PRO A 197 25.99 -25.32 2.41
N ALA A 198 25.01 -26.24 2.34
CA ALA A 198 23.62 -25.87 2.13
C ALA A 198 23.06 -25.00 3.27
N THR A 199 23.59 -25.10 4.49
CA THR A 199 23.09 -24.37 5.65
C THR A 199 23.24 -22.86 5.49
N LEU A 200 24.42 -22.37 5.10
CA LEU A 200 24.64 -20.94 4.84
C LEU A 200 23.70 -20.43 3.74
N ARG A 201 23.56 -21.20 2.66
CA ARG A 201 22.65 -20.84 1.56
C ARG A 201 21.19 -20.79 2.02
N GLN A 202 20.75 -21.76 2.82
CA GLN A 202 19.39 -21.81 3.37
C GLN A 202 19.14 -20.68 4.37
N HIS A 203 20.13 -20.31 5.17
CA HIS A 203 20.07 -19.12 6.02
C HIS A 203 19.86 -17.87 5.16
N LEU A 204 20.76 -17.62 4.20
CA LEU A 204 20.72 -16.43 3.33
C LEU A 204 19.38 -16.29 2.60
N LEU A 205 18.86 -17.39 2.05
CA LEU A 205 17.57 -17.42 1.37
C LEU A 205 16.42 -17.17 2.35
N SER A 206 16.40 -17.83 3.52
CA SER A 206 15.33 -17.60 4.50
C SER A 206 15.31 -16.15 5.02
N GLN A 207 16.41 -15.68 5.59
CA GLN A 207 16.43 -14.43 6.35
C GLN A 207 16.47 -13.19 5.45
N GLY A 208 17.22 -13.24 4.34
CA GLY A 208 17.33 -12.10 3.42
C GLY A 208 15.99 -11.77 2.75
N GLY A 209 15.26 -12.78 2.29
CA GLY A 209 13.94 -12.58 1.68
C GLY A 209 12.90 -12.12 2.69
N GLN A 210 12.84 -12.80 3.84
CA GLN A 210 11.88 -12.48 4.90
C GLN A 210 12.06 -11.05 5.41
N ARG A 211 13.30 -10.61 5.65
CA ARG A 211 13.61 -9.25 6.06
C ARG A 211 13.14 -8.22 5.04
N THR A 212 13.39 -8.47 3.76
CA THR A 212 12.95 -7.57 2.68
C THR A 212 11.44 -7.41 2.68
N LEU A 213 10.69 -8.52 2.74
CA LEU A 213 9.22 -8.47 2.78
C LEU A 213 8.70 -7.74 4.02
N LEU A 214 9.27 -7.99 5.20
CA LEU A 214 8.87 -7.32 6.44
C LEU A 214 9.12 -5.81 6.40
N ARG A 215 10.27 -5.37 5.88
CA ARG A 215 10.57 -3.94 5.69
C ARG A 215 9.55 -3.29 4.75
N LEU A 216 9.14 -4.00 3.71
CA LEU A 216 8.19 -3.49 2.72
C LEU A 216 6.75 -3.51 3.22
N GLU A 217 6.34 -4.50 4.02
CA GLU A 217 5.03 -4.50 4.68
C GLU A 217 4.86 -3.32 5.65
N LEU A 218 5.96 -2.85 6.23
CA LEU A 218 5.99 -1.65 7.06
C LEU A 218 5.95 -0.34 6.24
N HIS A 219 6.22 -0.39 4.94
CA HIS A 219 6.11 0.75 4.02
C HIS A 219 4.79 0.67 3.23
N SER A 220 4.02 1.77 3.18
CA SER A 220 2.64 1.80 2.68
C SER A 220 2.44 1.51 1.18
N ASP A 221 3.50 1.33 0.41
CA ASP A 221 3.48 1.40 -1.06
C ASP A 221 3.57 0.03 -1.75
N ALA A 222 3.82 -1.04 -0.99
CA ALA A 222 3.81 -2.41 -1.49
C ALA A 222 2.45 -3.09 -1.20
N GLU A 223 1.84 -3.69 -2.23
CA GLU A 223 0.59 -4.42 -2.06
C GLU A 223 0.79 -5.92 -2.23
N ILE A 224 0.36 -6.67 -1.22
CA ILE A 224 0.33 -8.12 -1.25
C ILE A 224 -0.98 -8.55 -1.90
N GLU A 225 -0.88 -9.26 -3.01
CA GLU A 225 -2.06 -9.82 -3.66
C GLU A 225 -2.18 -11.31 -3.37
N ARG A 226 -3.30 -11.65 -2.76
CA ARG A 226 -3.75 -13.02 -2.59
C ARG A 226 -4.58 -13.34 -3.82
N GLY A 227 -3.94 -13.84 -4.87
CA GLY A 227 -4.68 -14.30 -6.03
C GLY A 227 -5.75 -15.31 -5.61
N ASP A 228 -6.97 -15.17 -6.14
CA ASP A 228 -8.00 -16.19 -6.02
C ASP A 228 -7.53 -17.44 -6.76
N LEU A 229 -6.83 -18.32 -6.04
CA LEU A 229 -6.43 -19.61 -6.54
C LEU A 229 -7.71 -20.42 -6.76
N GLY A 230 -8.34 -20.26 -7.93
CA GLY A 230 -9.42 -21.14 -8.37
C GLY A 230 -8.96 -22.58 -8.17
N ALA A 231 -9.79 -23.37 -7.49
CA ALA A 231 -9.47 -24.72 -7.02
C ALA A 231 -7.99 -24.87 -6.60
N ASP A 232 -7.62 -24.30 -5.45
CA ASP A 232 -6.38 -24.54 -4.69
C ASP A 232 -5.38 -25.47 -5.43
N PRO A 233 -4.50 -24.93 -6.29
CA PRO A 233 -3.58 -25.74 -7.09
C PRO A 233 -2.56 -26.49 -6.23
N LEU A 234 -2.45 -26.15 -4.94
CA LEU A 234 -1.65 -26.87 -3.97
C LEU A 234 -2.38 -28.10 -3.40
N ARG A 235 -3.71 -28.21 -3.54
CA ARG A 235 -4.48 -29.35 -3.01
C ARG A 235 -4.06 -30.69 -3.63
N GLY A 236 -3.56 -30.68 -4.87
CA GLY A 236 -3.00 -31.86 -5.55
C GLY A 236 -1.49 -32.08 -5.37
N ILE A 237 -0.75 -31.05 -4.92
CA ILE A 237 0.73 -31.08 -4.81
C ILE A 237 1.18 -31.25 -3.34
N VAL A 238 0.42 -30.69 -2.39
CA VAL A 238 0.72 -30.67 -0.95
C VAL A 238 0.04 -31.83 -0.21
N THR A 239 -0.93 -32.51 -0.83
CA THR A 239 -1.40 -33.77 -0.28
C THR A 239 -0.35 -34.84 -0.56
N SER A 240 0.14 -35.48 0.50
CA SER A 240 1.04 -36.62 0.37
C SER A 240 0.34 -37.72 -0.42
N SER A 241 0.65 -37.85 -1.72
CA SER A 241 0.21 -39.00 -2.50
C SER A 241 0.78 -40.27 -1.83
N PRO A 242 -0.06 -41.27 -1.52
CA PRO A 242 0.41 -42.57 -1.05
C PRO A 242 1.13 -43.36 -2.14
N ASP A 243 1.10 -42.87 -3.39
CA ASP A 243 1.71 -43.51 -4.53
C ASP A 243 3.25 -43.42 -4.48
N SER A 244 3.91 -44.55 -4.67
CA SER A 244 5.38 -44.65 -4.59
C SER A 244 6.06 -44.07 -5.83
N GLU A 245 5.34 -44.03 -6.95
CA GLU A 245 5.83 -43.49 -8.23
C GLU A 245 5.93 -41.95 -8.19
N ASP A 246 4.96 -41.26 -7.58
CA ASP A 246 4.98 -39.80 -7.38
C ASP A 246 6.17 -39.33 -6.52
N LYS A 247 6.54 -40.13 -5.50
CA LYS A 247 7.74 -39.91 -4.69
C LYS A 247 9.02 -40.15 -5.47
N ALA A 248 9.04 -41.16 -6.34
CA ALA A 248 10.19 -41.45 -7.20
C ALA A 248 10.39 -40.37 -8.28
N LEU A 249 9.31 -39.77 -8.77
CA LEU A 249 9.30 -38.67 -9.74
C LEU A 249 9.54 -37.29 -9.11
N GLY A 250 9.52 -37.18 -7.78
CA GLY A 250 9.81 -35.92 -7.06
C GLY A 250 8.71 -34.86 -7.18
N LEU A 251 7.49 -35.25 -7.54
CA LEU A 251 6.35 -34.35 -7.80
C LEU A 251 5.80 -33.64 -6.54
N GLN A 252 6.23 -34.07 -5.35
CA GLN A 252 5.88 -33.45 -4.06
C GLN A 252 6.70 -32.19 -3.73
N ASN A 253 7.76 -31.92 -4.49
CA ASN A 253 8.46 -30.63 -4.42
C ASN A 253 7.81 -29.70 -5.43
N VAL A 254 7.36 -28.51 -4.99
CA VAL A 254 6.96 -27.43 -5.89
C VAL A 254 8.12 -27.22 -6.87
N THR A 255 7.96 -27.69 -8.10
CA THR A 255 8.96 -27.51 -9.14
C THR A 255 9.04 -26.00 -9.36
N ARG A 256 10.25 -25.43 -9.34
CA ARG A 256 10.47 -23.98 -9.49
C ARG A 256 9.71 -23.38 -10.68
N SER A 257 9.60 -24.14 -11.77
CA SER A 257 8.80 -23.81 -12.96
C SER A 257 7.30 -23.61 -12.69
N PHE A 258 6.74 -24.27 -11.69
CA PHE A 258 5.35 -24.11 -11.26
C PHE A 258 5.14 -22.82 -10.48
N ALA A 259 6.06 -22.48 -9.56
CA ALA A 259 6.03 -21.20 -8.85
C ALA A 259 6.17 -20.03 -9.84
N ASP A 260 7.11 -20.13 -10.79
CA ASP A 260 7.28 -19.18 -11.89
C ASP A 260 5.98 -19.01 -12.70
N ARG A 261 5.27 -20.11 -12.99
CA ARG A 261 4.00 -20.05 -13.70
C ARG A 261 2.91 -19.38 -12.88
N LEU A 262 2.81 -19.65 -11.58
CA LEU A 262 1.83 -19.00 -10.69
C LEU A 262 2.08 -17.49 -10.56
N ILE A 263 3.35 -17.07 -10.52
CA ILE A 263 3.73 -15.65 -10.55
C ILE A 263 3.24 -15.01 -11.85
N LEU A 264 3.49 -15.65 -12.99
CA LEU A 264 3.04 -15.17 -14.29
C LEU A 264 1.50 -15.08 -14.39
N GLU A 265 0.77 -16.11 -13.94
CA GLU A 265 -0.69 -16.10 -13.94
C GLU A 265 -1.26 -14.98 -13.05
N THR A 266 -0.61 -14.71 -11.91
CA THR A 266 -0.96 -13.57 -11.05
C THR A 266 -0.76 -12.25 -11.81
N ALA A 267 0.36 -12.11 -12.52
CA ALA A 267 0.63 -10.93 -13.35
C ALA A 267 -0.39 -10.75 -14.49
N ARG A 268 -0.80 -11.83 -15.16
CA ARG A 268 -1.84 -11.76 -16.21
C ARG A 268 -3.20 -11.37 -15.66
N ARG A 269 -3.57 -11.84 -14.48
CA ARG A 269 -4.83 -11.44 -13.82
C ARG A 269 -4.85 -9.95 -13.56
N PHE A 270 -3.74 -9.39 -13.08
CA PHE A 270 -3.62 -7.94 -12.96
C PHE A 270 -3.81 -7.22 -14.28
N GLN A 271 -3.19 -7.73 -15.35
CA GLN A 271 -3.36 -7.16 -16.69
C GLN A 271 -4.84 -7.09 -17.10
N THR A 272 -5.68 -8.05 -16.66
CA THR A 272 -7.13 -8.03 -16.92
C THR A 272 -7.93 -7.08 -16.00
N GLN A 273 -7.38 -6.69 -14.85
CA GLN A 273 -8.04 -5.82 -13.86
C GLN A 273 -7.65 -4.35 -13.96
N VAL A 274 -6.55 -4.05 -14.65
CA VAL A 274 -6.09 -2.69 -14.96
C VAL A 274 -6.56 -2.27 -16.35
N ARG A 275 -6.45 -0.98 -16.66
CA ARG A 275 -6.81 -0.50 -18.00
C ARG A 275 -5.93 -1.14 -19.07
N PRO A 276 -6.45 -1.36 -20.29
CA PRO A 276 -5.65 -1.91 -21.39
C PRO A 276 -4.38 -1.10 -21.74
N ASP A 277 -4.35 0.19 -21.42
CA ASP A 277 -3.22 1.11 -21.65
C ASP A 277 -2.28 1.25 -20.43
N HIS A 278 -2.62 0.64 -19.29
CA HIS A 278 -1.77 0.65 -18.10
C HIS A 278 -0.61 -0.32 -18.29
N ALA A 279 0.61 0.19 -18.16
CA ALA A 279 1.80 -0.63 -18.30
C ALA A 279 1.91 -1.63 -17.14
N LEU A 280 2.24 -2.88 -17.44
CA LEU A 280 2.51 -3.91 -16.45
C LEU A 280 3.77 -4.67 -16.84
N ALA A 281 4.71 -4.79 -15.91
CA ALA A 281 5.96 -5.52 -16.10
C ALA A 281 6.22 -6.52 -14.97
N LEU A 282 6.94 -7.60 -15.27
CA LEU A 282 7.45 -8.52 -14.26
C LEU A 282 8.92 -8.19 -13.94
N LEU A 283 9.23 -7.95 -12.68
CA LEU A 283 10.60 -7.75 -12.21
C LEU A 283 11.23 -9.11 -11.87
N THR A 284 12.32 -9.46 -12.56
CA THR A 284 13.05 -10.71 -12.32
C THR A 284 14.51 -10.63 -12.73
N SER A 285 15.34 -11.43 -12.07
CA SER A 285 16.72 -11.74 -12.50
C SER A 285 16.85 -13.15 -13.10
N ASP A 286 15.76 -13.94 -13.09
CA ASP A 286 15.71 -15.27 -13.65
C ASP A 286 15.48 -15.20 -15.16
N GLN A 287 16.48 -15.63 -15.93
CA GLN A 287 16.41 -15.64 -17.39
C GLN A 287 15.29 -16.55 -17.92
N GLY A 288 14.95 -17.62 -17.21
CA GLY A 288 13.86 -18.53 -17.57
C GLY A 288 12.50 -17.84 -17.47
N LEU A 289 12.24 -17.21 -16.31
CA LEU A 289 11.00 -16.48 -16.07
C LEU A 289 10.88 -15.23 -16.96
N ALA A 290 11.98 -14.51 -17.20
CA ALA A 290 12.01 -13.39 -18.14
C ALA A 290 11.60 -13.82 -19.56
N ARG A 291 12.19 -14.90 -20.07
CA ARG A 291 11.85 -15.42 -21.41
C ARG A 291 10.41 -15.91 -21.50
N MET A 292 9.93 -16.61 -20.48
CA MET A 292 8.54 -17.06 -20.43
C MET A 292 7.57 -15.87 -20.44
N THR A 293 7.88 -14.83 -19.66
CA THR A 293 7.07 -13.61 -19.57
C THR A 293 6.98 -12.89 -20.92
N MET A 294 8.13 -12.68 -21.58
CA MET A 294 8.16 -12.06 -22.92
C MET A 294 7.38 -12.89 -23.95
N ALA A 295 7.50 -14.21 -23.91
CA ALA A 295 6.78 -15.11 -24.83
C ALA A 295 5.26 -15.04 -24.66
N GLU A 296 4.79 -14.69 -23.46
CA GLU A 296 3.37 -14.54 -23.12
C GLU A 296 2.84 -13.11 -23.36
N GLY A 297 3.67 -12.24 -23.94
CA GLY A 297 3.30 -10.90 -24.40
C GLY A 297 3.28 -9.84 -23.30
N MET A 298 3.99 -10.06 -22.20
CA MET A 298 4.07 -9.13 -21.07
C MET A 298 5.49 -8.56 -20.93
N ASP A 299 5.58 -7.31 -20.48
CA ASP A 299 6.87 -6.62 -20.30
C ASP A 299 7.68 -7.22 -19.15
N VAL A 300 9.00 -7.10 -19.22
CA VAL A 300 9.93 -7.57 -18.19
C VAL A 300 10.83 -6.42 -17.77
N PHE A 301 10.98 -6.24 -16.47
CA PHE A 301 12.07 -5.47 -15.87
C PHE A 301 13.16 -6.46 -15.48
N PHE A 302 14.07 -6.72 -16.42
CA PHE A 302 15.14 -7.68 -16.20
C PHE A 302 16.34 -6.99 -15.57
N PHE A 303 16.86 -7.57 -14.49
CA PHE A 303 18.06 -7.08 -13.86
C PHE A 303 19.05 -8.21 -13.60
N GLN A 304 20.32 -7.92 -13.85
CA GLN A 304 21.41 -8.83 -13.59
C GLN A 304 22.03 -8.49 -12.25
N ALA A 305 21.66 -9.23 -11.20
CA ALA A 305 22.34 -9.07 -9.94
C ALA A 305 23.73 -9.74 -10.02
N ARG A 306 23.85 -11.06 -10.12
CA ARG A 306 25.10 -11.72 -9.69
C ARG A 306 26.31 -11.67 -10.64
N SER A 307 26.27 -10.90 -11.72
CA SER A 307 27.31 -10.89 -12.77
C SER A 307 28.27 -9.69 -12.72
N VAL A 308 27.77 -8.48 -12.43
CA VAL A 308 28.50 -7.21 -12.60
C VAL A 308 27.82 -6.13 -11.70
N PRO A 309 28.56 -5.19 -11.10
CA PRO A 309 30.01 -5.09 -11.04
C PRO A 309 30.60 -5.96 -9.92
N LYS A 310 31.81 -6.51 -10.14
CA LYS A 310 32.57 -7.21 -9.11
C LYS A 310 32.91 -6.22 -7.99
N PHE A 311 32.53 -6.53 -6.75
CA PHE A 311 32.80 -5.70 -5.57
C PHE A 311 34.22 -5.91 -5.00
N ASP A 312 34.95 -6.90 -5.50
CA ASP A 312 36.29 -7.25 -5.02
C ASP A 312 37.24 -6.05 -5.07
N SER A 313 38.01 -5.85 -4.00
CA SER A 313 39.00 -4.77 -3.86
C SER A 313 38.45 -3.35 -4.00
N ARG A 314 37.12 -3.15 -4.02
CA ARG A 314 36.51 -1.82 -4.09
C ARG A 314 36.34 -1.20 -2.72
N LYS A 315 36.35 0.12 -2.70
CA LYS A 315 35.82 0.94 -1.62
C LYS A 315 34.36 1.24 -1.91
N LEU A 316 33.47 0.87 -1.00
CA LEU A 316 32.06 1.21 -1.04
C LEU A 316 31.79 2.31 -0.02
N THR A 317 30.98 3.29 -0.39
CA THR A 317 30.59 4.39 0.50
C THR A 317 29.08 4.48 0.58
N GLY A 318 28.58 4.99 1.71
CA GLY A 318 27.15 5.24 1.91
C GLY A 318 26.64 6.50 1.22
N SER A 319 27.51 7.38 0.73
CA SER A 319 27.10 8.62 0.03
C SER A 319 27.21 8.45 -1.48
N LEU A 320 26.07 8.38 -2.17
CA LEU A 320 25.98 7.92 -3.56
C LEU A 320 25.14 8.89 -4.41
N PHE A 321 25.36 8.89 -5.73
CA PHE A 321 24.57 9.71 -6.65
C PHE A 321 23.22 9.06 -6.93
N HIS A 322 22.15 9.85 -6.82
CA HIS A 322 20.82 9.39 -7.21
C HIS A 322 20.81 9.04 -8.71
N PRO A 323 20.27 7.87 -9.10
CA PRO A 323 20.39 7.38 -10.49
C PRO A 323 19.66 8.26 -11.53
N PHE A 324 18.68 9.05 -11.11
CA PHE A 324 17.81 9.84 -12.00
C PHE A 324 17.76 11.34 -11.69
N SER A 325 18.46 11.80 -10.65
CA SER A 325 18.46 13.21 -10.25
C SER A 325 19.88 13.66 -9.94
N GLN A 326 20.08 14.97 -9.79
CA GLN A 326 21.40 15.52 -9.43
C GLN A 326 21.66 15.47 -7.91
N GLU A 327 20.80 14.77 -7.16
CA GLU A 327 20.86 14.69 -5.71
C GLU A 327 21.79 13.56 -5.25
N ILE A 328 22.29 13.70 -4.03
CA ILE A 328 23.00 12.63 -3.33
C ILE A 328 21.96 11.89 -2.49
N TYR A 329 21.97 10.56 -2.56
CA TYR A 329 21.27 9.74 -1.59
C TYR A 329 22.28 9.10 -0.64
N THR A 330 21.84 8.88 0.60
CA THR A 330 22.68 8.31 1.64
C THR A 330 22.13 6.96 2.09
N VAL A 331 23.04 6.04 2.36
CA VAL A 331 22.79 4.73 2.98
C VAL A 331 23.48 4.74 4.35
N PRO A 332 22.73 4.69 5.45
CA PRO A 332 23.29 4.59 6.79
C PRO A 332 24.16 3.33 6.96
N LEU A 333 25.26 3.44 7.70
CA LEU A 333 26.11 2.27 7.99
C LEU A 333 25.33 1.20 8.77
N THR A 334 24.44 1.62 9.67
CA THR A 334 23.60 0.73 10.47
C THR A 334 22.68 -0.14 9.61
N ASP A 335 22.15 0.37 8.50
CA ASP A 335 21.30 -0.43 7.59
C ASP A 335 22.10 -1.57 6.93
N VAL A 336 23.35 -1.30 6.57
CA VAL A 336 24.27 -2.28 6.00
C VAL A 336 24.62 -3.35 7.04
N LEU A 337 24.97 -2.92 8.25
CA LEU A 337 25.33 -3.84 9.34
C LEU A 337 24.15 -4.71 9.77
N TRP A 338 22.95 -4.13 9.84
CA TRP A 338 21.72 -4.88 10.14
C TRP A 338 21.44 -5.94 9.08
N GLU A 339 21.50 -5.55 7.81
CA GLU A 339 21.22 -6.47 6.70
C GLU A 339 22.25 -7.62 6.66
N LEU A 340 23.52 -7.32 6.93
CA LEU A 340 24.58 -8.32 7.06
C LEU A 340 24.35 -9.26 8.25
N ALA A 341 24.06 -8.71 9.43
CA ALA A 341 23.84 -9.49 10.66
C ALA A 341 22.63 -10.42 10.53
N VAL A 342 21.55 -9.99 9.90
CA VAL A 342 20.37 -10.84 9.67
C VAL A 342 20.60 -11.88 8.59
N SER A 343 21.25 -11.50 7.48
CA SER A 343 21.43 -12.41 6.34
C SER A 343 22.44 -13.53 6.62
N PHE A 344 23.52 -13.20 7.33
CA PHE A 344 24.57 -14.16 7.69
C PHE A 344 24.33 -14.80 9.07
N GLY A 345 23.52 -14.18 9.92
CA GLY A 345 23.18 -14.67 11.27
C GLY A 345 23.87 -13.90 12.38
N CYS A 346 25.14 -13.55 12.19
CA CYS A 346 25.85 -12.64 13.09
C CYS A 346 26.96 -11.81 12.42
N LEU A 347 27.29 -10.70 13.07
CA LEU A 347 28.29 -9.74 12.66
C LEU A 347 29.08 -9.27 13.88
N ARG A 348 30.39 -9.04 13.71
CA ARG A 348 31.25 -8.42 14.72
C ARG A 348 32.04 -7.28 14.09
N LEU A 349 32.06 -6.14 14.77
CA LEU A 349 33.00 -5.05 14.53
C LEU A 349 34.07 -5.08 15.61
N GLN A 350 35.32 -4.84 15.23
CA GLN A 350 36.45 -4.81 16.16
C GLN A 350 37.44 -3.72 15.78
N ASN A 351 37.74 -2.83 16.73
CA ASN A 351 38.90 -1.95 16.64
C ASN A 351 40.06 -2.60 17.41
N TYR A 352 41.15 -2.92 16.72
CA TYR A 352 42.32 -3.57 17.33
C TYR A 352 43.17 -2.61 18.18
N ASN A 353 43.09 -1.30 17.95
CA ASN A 353 43.83 -0.31 18.71
C ASN A 353 43.20 -0.10 20.09
N THR A 354 41.87 0.03 20.14
CA THR A 354 41.13 0.26 21.39
C THR A 354 40.67 -1.04 22.07
N ASN A 355 40.74 -2.17 21.36
CA ASN A 355 40.18 -3.47 21.76
C ASN A 355 38.67 -3.42 22.05
N GLU A 356 37.98 -2.40 21.54
CA GLU A 356 36.53 -2.29 21.59
C GLU A 356 35.90 -3.18 20.52
N SER A 357 34.74 -3.74 20.83
CA SER A 357 33.98 -4.54 19.87
C SER A 357 32.48 -4.41 20.04
N LEU A 358 31.78 -4.50 18.91
CA LEU A 358 30.32 -4.60 18.83
C LEU A 358 29.95 -5.90 18.14
N GLU A 359 29.18 -6.74 18.80
CA GLU A 359 28.59 -7.94 18.21
C GLU A 359 27.10 -7.72 17.98
N LEU A 360 26.61 -8.16 16.82
CA LEU A 360 25.20 -8.15 16.43
C LEU A 360 24.79 -9.55 15.96
N TRP A 361 23.64 -10.01 16.42
CA TRP A 361 23.10 -11.34 16.17
C TRP A 361 21.66 -11.20 15.67
N GLY A 362 21.44 -11.62 14.42
CA GLY A 362 20.10 -11.73 13.81
C GLY A 362 19.26 -12.79 14.52
N ILE A 363 19.86 -13.95 14.74
CA ILE A 363 19.26 -15.04 15.50
C ILE A 363 20.32 -15.56 16.47
N PRO A 364 20.22 -15.28 17.78
CA PRO A 364 21.17 -15.82 18.75
C PRO A 364 20.92 -17.32 18.97
N SER A 365 21.94 -18.02 19.45
CA SER A 365 21.89 -19.45 19.72
C SER A 365 21.74 -19.68 21.24
N GLY A 366 20.57 -20.10 21.74
CA GLY A 366 20.35 -20.33 23.18
C GLY A 366 18.87 -20.30 23.59
N GLU A 367 18.61 -20.03 24.88
CA GLU A 367 17.26 -19.86 25.47
C GLU A 367 16.60 -18.50 25.13
N TYR A 368 17.22 -17.70 24.26
CA TYR A 368 16.68 -16.42 23.82
C TYR A 368 15.45 -16.65 22.93
N SER A 369 14.27 -16.26 23.42
CA SER A 369 13.04 -16.34 22.65
C SER A 369 12.96 -15.18 21.66
N TRP A 370 12.81 -15.50 20.38
CA TRP A 370 12.39 -14.53 19.37
C TRP A 370 10.94 -14.14 19.64
N GLN A 371 10.62 -12.83 19.59
CA GLN A 371 9.26 -12.33 19.73
C GLN A 371 8.89 -11.42 18.56
N PRO A 372 7.62 -11.41 18.11
CA PRO A 372 7.16 -10.61 16.96
C PRO A 372 7.44 -9.11 17.07
N HIS A 373 7.45 -8.54 18.28
CA HIS A 373 7.71 -7.11 18.48
C HIS A 373 9.15 -6.71 18.15
N HIS A 374 10.13 -7.62 18.26
CA HIS A 374 11.51 -7.36 17.84
C HIS A 374 11.63 -7.06 16.34
N VAL A 375 10.70 -7.57 15.51
CA VAL A 375 10.65 -7.28 14.07
C VAL A 375 10.08 -5.90 13.80
N LYS A 376 9.05 -5.47 14.56
CA LYS A 376 8.41 -4.17 14.38
C LYS A 376 9.39 -3.02 14.65
N ASP A 377 10.22 -3.17 15.67
CA ASP A 377 11.20 -2.15 16.08
C ASP A 377 12.60 -2.37 15.46
N ASP A 378 12.73 -3.32 14.52
CA ASP A 378 13.98 -3.72 13.84
C ASP A 378 15.14 -3.94 14.83
N LEU A 379 14.91 -4.66 15.93
CA LEU A 379 15.89 -4.87 17.01
C LEU A 379 16.77 -6.11 16.75
N LEU A 380 18.05 -6.00 17.08
CA LEU A 380 19.00 -7.12 17.04
C LEU A 380 19.58 -7.41 18.43
N TRP A 381 19.96 -8.65 18.67
CA TRP A 381 20.69 -9.01 19.88
C TRP A 381 22.15 -8.57 19.73
N GLY A 382 22.68 -7.81 20.67
CA GLY A 382 24.05 -7.37 20.61
C GLY A 382 24.75 -7.27 21.95
N ASN A 383 26.07 -7.14 21.86
CA ASN A 383 26.92 -6.91 23.00
C ASN A 383 28.02 -5.91 22.62
N PHE A 384 28.24 -4.94 23.49
CA PHE A 384 29.32 -3.98 23.37
C PHE A 384 30.35 -4.27 24.45
N ASN A 385 31.57 -4.63 24.04
CA ASN A 385 32.69 -4.75 24.95
C ASN A 385 33.53 -3.47 24.83
N SER A 386 33.41 -2.57 25.80
CA SER A 386 34.38 -1.48 25.96
C SER A 386 35.66 -2.05 26.56
N GLY A 387 36.80 -1.89 25.88
CA GLY A 387 38.11 -2.10 26.51
C GLY A 387 38.17 -1.30 27.83
N THR A 388 38.68 -1.91 28.89
CA THR A 388 38.63 -1.36 30.27
C THR A 388 39.02 0.13 30.36
N SER A 389 38.05 0.96 30.68
CA SER A 389 38.25 2.17 31.48
C SER A 389 37.10 2.30 32.48
N SER A 390 37.40 1.95 33.73
CA SER A 390 36.54 2.12 34.88
C SER A 390 36.34 3.61 35.18
N VAL A 391 35.17 4.17 34.84
CA VAL A 391 34.63 5.32 35.56
C VAL A 391 33.11 5.16 35.65
N THR A 392 32.67 5.03 36.90
CA THR A 392 31.32 5.13 37.46
C THR A 392 30.27 5.84 36.61
N THR A 393 29.24 5.11 36.18
CA THR A 393 27.94 5.65 35.79
C THR A 393 26.99 5.64 36.97
N ASP A 394 26.61 6.84 37.39
CA ASP A 394 25.50 7.11 38.30
C ASP A 394 24.19 6.60 37.70
N ASN A 395 23.43 5.91 38.55
CA ASN A 395 22.09 5.44 38.28
C ASN A 395 21.14 6.64 38.14
N THR A 396 20.48 6.78 36.99
CA THR A 396 19.19 7.47 36.91
C THR A 396 18.22 6.63 36.10
N SER A 397 17.51 5.76 36.81
CA SER A 397 16.32 5.06 36.37
C SER A 397 15.18 6.06 36.24
N ILE A 398 14.84 6.44 34.99
CA ILE A 398 13.58 7.11 34.68
C ILE A 398 12.56 6.02 34.36
N VAL A 399 11.70 5.76 35.34
CA VAL A 399 10.49 4.94 35.22
C VAL A 399 9.49 5.71 34.37
N LEU A 400 9.24 5.23 33.14
CA LEU A 400 8.12 5.67 32.30
C LEU A 400 6.83 5.04 32.84
N SER A 401 6.07 5.85 33.56
CA SER A 401 4.71 5.57 33.99
C SER A 401 3.76 5.56 32.78
N THR A 402 3.19 4.39 32.50
CA THR A 402 1.87 4.22 31.90
C THR A 402 0.83 4.91 32.78
N ASP A 403 -0.04 5.72 32.17
CA ASP A 403 -1.47 5.92 32.50
C ASP A 403 -1.96 7.21 31.81
N ILE A 404 -2.62 7.07 30.66
CA ILE A 404 -3.58 8.07 30.20
C ILE A 404 -4.89 7.33 29.98
N GLU A 405 -5.69 7.32 31.03
CA GLU A 405 -7.10 6.96 31.00
C GLU A 405 -7.85 7.93 30.09
N SER A 406 -8.52 7.36 29.10
CA SER A 406 -9.57 7.98 28.31
C SER A 406 -10.76 8.30 29.23
N GLN A 407 -10.93 9.57 29.60
CA GLN A 407 -12.18 10.07 30.14
C GLN A 407 -13.13 10.43 29.00
N ASP A 408 -14.11 9.54 28.78
CA ASP A 408 -15.38 9.87 28.14
C ASP A 408 -16.06 10.99 28.94
N GLN A 409 -16.08 12.20 28.38
CA GLN A 409 -17.03 13.24 28.75
C GLN A 409 -18.13 13.27 27.71
N THR A 410 -19.25 12.62 28.06
CA THR A 410 -20.55 12.81 27.42
C THR A 410 -21.08 14.20 27.78
N ASP A 411 -20.73 15.21 26.98
CA ASP A 411 -21.41 16.50 27.01
C ASP A 411 -22.70 16.42 26.20
N ALA A 412 -23.82 16.33 26.93
CA ALA A 412 -25.15 16.53 26.39
C ALA A 412 -25.33 18.02 26.02
N VAL A 413 -24.96 18.37 24.80
CA VAL A 413 -25.28 19.67 24.21
C VAL A 413 -26.78 19.71 23.90
N SER A 414 -27.50 20.53 24.64
CA SER A 414 -28.91 20.87 24.43
C SER A 414 -29.15 21.31 22.98
N SER A 415 -29.97 20.56 22.26
CA SER A 415 -30.34 20.87 20.88
C SER A 415 -31.09 22.22 20.81
N PRO A 416 -30.73 23.13 19.91
CA PRO A 416 -31.55 24.30 19.62
C PRO A 416 -32.91 23.84 19.09
N ASN A 417 -33.99 24.55 19.45
CA ASN A 417 -35.33 24.32 18.92
C ASN A 417 -35.31 24.50 17.39
N ILE A 418 -35.20 23.38 16.66
CA ILE A 418 -35.33 23.35 15.20
C ILE A 418 -36.83 23.29 14.89
N GLU A 419 -37.37 24.34 14.28
CA GLU A 419 -38.73 24.32 13.73
C GLU A 419 -38.84 23.19 12.70
N ALA A 420 -39.55 22.13 13.06
CA ALA A 420 -39.70 20.96 12.21
C ALA A 420 -40.50 21.32 10.94
N ILE A 421 -40.02 20.90 9.77
CA ILE A 421 -40.72 21.09 8.50
C ILE A 421 -42.05 20.32 8.56
N ALA A 422 -43.16 21.04 8.36
CA ALA A 422 -44.48 20.44 8.35
C ALA A 422 -44.66 19.46 7.17
N LYS A 423 -45.25 18.29 7.43
CA LYS A 423 -45.60 17.24 6.44
C LYS A 423 -44.42 16.61 5.70
N THR A 424 -43.57 15.89 6.43
CA THR A 424 -42.53 15.00 5.87
C THR A 424 -43.09 13.61 5.55
N TYR A 425 -42.57 12.97 4.50
CA TYR A 425 -43.02 11.65 4.06
C TYR A 425 -41.95 10.59 4.26
N ALA A 426 -42.34 9.39 4.72
CA ALA A 426 -41.44 8.26 4.94
C ALA A 426 -41.86 7.08 4.05
N PHE A 427 -41.09 6.80 3.00
CA PHE A 427 -41.37 5.76 2.03
C PHE A 427 -40.10 5.26 1.31
N SER A 428 -40.20 4.13 0.60
CA SER A 428 -39.12 3.62 -0.24
C SER A 428 -39.12 4.33 -1.62
N PRO A 429 -38.04 5.03 -2.02
CA PRO A 429 -37.95 5.64 -3.35
C PRO A 429 -38.11 4.64 -4.50
N ASP A 430 -37.61 3.40 -4.38
CA ASP A 430 -37.76 2.38 -5.41
C ASP A 430 -39.24 2.00 -5.66
N GLN A 431 -40.02 1.91 -4.58
CA GLN A 431 -41.47 1.70 -4.68
C GLN A 431 -42.18 2.95 -5.25
N MET A 432 -41.65 4.14 -5.02
CA MET A 432 -42.15 5.36 -5.67
C MET A 432 -41.93 5.29 -7.17
N PHE A 433 -40.74 4.89 -7.64
CA PHE A 433 -40.48 4.71 -9.07
C PHE A 433 -41.43 3.69 -9.72
N LEU A 434 -41.76 2.59 -9.01
CA LEU A 434 -42.75 1.63 -9.48
C LEU A 434 -44.14 2.25 -9.65
N LEU A 435 -44.58 3.05 -8.67
CA LEU A 435 -45.87 3.76 -8.75
C LEU A 435 -45.89 4.75 -9.91
N MET A 436 -44.81 5.52 -10.09
CA MET A 436 -44.67 6.48 -11.18
C MET A 436 -44.75 5.79 -12.54
N LYS A 437 -44.04 4.67 -12.72
CA LYS A 437 -44.12 3.85 -13.94
C LYS A 437 -45.55 3.46 -14.25
N MET A 438 -46.25 2.88 -13.28
CA MET A 438 -47.62 2.43 -13.46
C MET A 438 -48.57 3.58 -13.86
N LEU A 439 -48.37 4.77 -13.28
CA LEU A 439 -49.14 5.97 -13.61
C LEU A 439 -48.84 6.48 -15.01
N VAL A 440 -47.57 6.49 -15.41
CA VAL A 440 -47.17 6.93 -16.77
C VAL A 440 -47.68 5.95 -17.82
N ASP A 441 -47.64 4.64 -17.55
CA ASP A 441 -48.08 3.60 -18.48
C ASP A 441 -49.60 3.57 -18.65
N LYS A 442 -50.37 3.79 -17.58
CA LYS A 442 -51.85 3.65 -17.59
C LYS A 442 -52.61 4.98 -17.65
N GLY A 443 -51.99 6.10 -17.31
CA GLY A 443 -52.62 7.41 -17.20
C GLY A 443 -53.48 7.60 -15.95
N GLU A 444 -54.20 6.56 -15.50
CA GLU A 444 -54.98 6.56 -14.26
C GLU A 444 -54.86 5.24 -13.50
N LEU A 445 -54.96 5.30 -12.17
CA LEU A 445 -55.00 4.14 -11.28
C LEU A 445 -56.05 4.32 -10.18
N THR A 446 -56.70 3.24 -9.77
CA THR A 446 -57.49 3.25 -8.52
C THR A 446 -56.57 3.14 -7.31
N ASN A 447 -56.98 3.71 -6.17
CA ASN A 447 -56.23 3.62 -4.91
C ASN A 447 -55.96 2.14 -4.51
N GLN A 448 -56.95 1.26 -4.72
CA GLN A 448 -56.84 -0.16 -4.41
C GLN A 448 -55.84 -0.87 -5.33
N GLU A 449 -55.90 -0.63 -6.65
CA GLU A 449 -54.96 -1.23 -7.60
C GLU A 449 -53.50 -0.79 -7.30
N ALA A 450 -53.30 0.49 -7.00
CA ALA A 450 -51.99 1.01 -6.67
C ALA A 450 -51.45 0.42 -5.35
N GLN A 451 -52.31 0.26 -4.34
CA GLN A 451 -51.94 -0.33 -3.06
C GLN A 451 -51.55 -1.82 -3.20
N GLU A 452 -52.35 -2.61 -3.92
CA GLU A 452 -52.11 -4.03 -4.15
C GLU A 452 -50.79 -4.27 -4.89
N LYS A 453 -50.53 -3.51 -5.96
CA LYS A 453 -49.31 -3.65 -6.76
C LYS A 453 -48.03 -3.19 -6.05
N LEU A 454 -48.12 -2.27 -5.11
CA LEU A 454 -47.00 -1.89 -4.24
C LEU A 454 -46.78 -2.89 -3.09
N GLY A 455 -47.67 -3.88 -2.91
CA GLY A 455 -47.59 -4.85 -1.82
C GLY A 455 -47.82 -4.23 -0.44
N LEU A 456 -48.60 -3.15 -0.35
CA LEU A 456 -48.82 -2.41 0.90
C LEU A 456 -50.09 -2.89 1.62
N THR A 457 -49.94 -3.41 2.82
CA THR A 457 -51.08 -3.92 3.62
C THR A 457 -51.92 -2.83 4.28
N HIS A 458 -51.39 -1.62 4.45
CA HIS A 458 -52.05 -0.53 5.16
C HIS A 458 -52.23 0.72 4.29
N GLN A 459 -53.46 1.23 4.22
CA GLN A 459 -53.83 2.44 3.47
C GLN A 459 -53.08 3.69 3.93
N SER A 460 -52.70 3.76 5.21
CA SER A 460 -51.91 4.85 5.77
C SER A 460 -50.51 4.94 5.16
N ARG A 461 -49.89 3.80 4.78
CA ARG A 461 -48.59 3.77 4.10
C ARG A 461 -48.70 4.22 2.65
N TYR A 462 -49.70 3.70 1.92
CA TYR A 462 -49.96 4.12 0.54
C TYR A 462 -50.24 5.63 0.43
N SER A 463 -50.97 6.18 1.40
CA SER A 463 -51.27 7.62 1.47
C SER A 463 -50.01 8.49 1.52
N LEU A 464 -48.87 8.01 2.02
CA LEU A 464 -47.61 8.75 2.01
C LEU A 464 -47.07 8.95 0.59
N TYR A 465 -47.09 7.91 -0.25
CA TYR A 465 -46.67 7.99 -1.65
C TYR A 465 -47.59 8.93 -2.44
N LYS A 466 -48.89 8.72 -2.30
CA LYS A 466 -49.92 9.52 -2.97
C LYS A 466 -49.81 11.00 -2.60
N ASN A 467 -49.72 11.31 -1.32
CA ASN A 467 -49.68 12.70 -0.85
C ASN A 467 -48.37 13.40 -1.22
N PHE A 468 -47.25 12.67 -1.28
CA PHE A 468 -45.96 13.19 -1.77
C PHE A 468 -46.07 13.62 -3.24
N LEU A 469 -46.54 12.73 -4.13
CA LEU A 469 -46.74 13.04 -5.55
C LEU A 469 -47.75 14.17 -5.77
N HIS A 470 -48.87 14.14 -5.04
CA HIS A 470 -49.91 15.17 -5.13
C HIS A 470 -49.37 16.54 -4.70
N SER A 471 -48.54 16.60 -3.65
CA SER A 471 -47.98 17.87 -3.17
C SER A 471 -47.08 18.56 -4.20
N GLY A 472 -46.43 17.79 -5.08
CA GLY A 472 -45.66 18.31 -6.22
C GLY A 472 -46.46 18.52 -7.50
N LYS A 473 -47.79 18.33 -7.48
CA LYS A 473 -48.69 18.36 -8.65
C LYS A 473 -48.34 17.34 -9.74
N PHE A 474 -47.71 16.22 -9.36
CA PHE A 474 -47.42 15.09 -10.25
C PHE A 474 -48.64 14.20 -10.50
N VAL A 475 -49.62 14.26 -9.60
CA VAL A 475 -50.88 13.56 -9.74
C VAL A 475 -52.04 14.46 -9.36
N GLU A 476 -53.19 14.25 -10.00
CA GLU A 476 -54.48 14.83 -9.61
C GLU A 476 -55.34 13.76 -8.93
N LEU A 477 -56.13 14.17 -7.94
CA LEU A 477 -57.01 13.28 -7.19
C LEU A 477 -58.44 13.43 -7.71
N ASN A 478 -59.04 12.34 -8.18
CA ASN A 478 -60.43 12.30 -8.61
C ASN A 478 -61.13 11.11 -7.94
N ASP A 479 -61.96 11.38 -6.93
CA ASP A 479 -62.60 10.37 -6.07
C ASP A 479 -61.61 9.30 -5.55
N ASN A 480 -61.78 8.05 -5.99
CA ASN A 480 -60.95 6.89 -5.63
C ASN A 480 -59.80 6.63 -6.62
N LYS A 481 -59.54 7.56 -7.54
CA LYS A 481 -58.51 7.46 -8.57
C LYS A 481 -57.41 8.52 -8.41
N ILE A 482 -56.23 8.16 -8.87
CA ILE A 482 -55.09 9.06 -9.06
C ILE A 482 -54.80 9.17 -10.56
N LEU A 483 -54.75 10.41 -11.06
CA LEU A 483 -54.54 10.74 -12.46
C LEU A 483 -53.09 11.22 -12.65
N CYS A 484 -52.41 10.72 -13.68
CA CYS A 484 -51.06 11.15 -14.07
C CYS A 484 -51.11 12.54 -14.72
N THR A 485 -50.25 13.47 -14.27
CA THR A 485 -50.10 14.78 -14.92
C THR A 485 -48.92 14.80 -15.90
N GLU A 486 -48.87 15.80 -16.78
CA GLU A 486 -47.72 16.02 -17.67
C GLU A 486 -46.40 16.25 -16.90
N LEU A 487 -46.46 16.85 -15.71
CA LEU A 487 -45.28 17.02 -14.85
C LEU A 487 -44.68 15.68 -14.43
N LEU A 488 -45.51 14.67 -14.18
CA LEU A 488 -45.04 13.34 -13.83
C LEU A 488 -44.36 12.65 -15.02
N LYS A 489 -44.89 12.84 -16.23
CA LYS A 489 -44.27 12.32 -17.45
C LYS A 489 -42.89 12.95 -17.68
N PHE A 490 -42.75 14.27 -17.53
CA PHE A 490 -41.45 14.93 -17.67
C PHE A 490 -40.44 14.55 -16.58
N LEU A 491 -40.89 14.38 -15.33
CA LEU A 491 -40.03 13.85 -14.27
C LEU A 491 -39.57 12.43 -14.62
N TRP A 492 -40.50 11.56 -15.05
CA TRP A 492 -40.19 10.19 -15.44
C TRP A 492 -39.19 10.10 -16.60
N GLU A 493 -39.38 10.89 -17.66
CA GLU A 493 -38.43 10.99 -18.76
C GLU A 493 -37.05 11.49 -18.30
N SER A 494 -37.00 12.45 -17.38
CA SER A 494 -35.73 12.96 -16.83
C SER A 494 -34.98 11.90 -16.03
N ILE A 495 -35.71 11.07 -15.27
CA ILE A 495 -35.15 9.93 -14.54
C ILE A 495 -34.58 8.89 -15.52
N LEU A 496 -35.33 8.53 -16.56
CA LEU A 496 -34.88 7.55 -17.56
C LEU A 496 -33.66 8.02 -18.35
N ASN A 497 -33.53 9.33 -18.58
CA ASN A 497 -32.40 9.94 -19.26
C ASN A 497 -31.21 10.25 -18.33
N GLU A 498 -31.30 9.90 -17.04
CA GLU A 498 -30.28 10.17 -16.02
C GLU A 498 -29.90 11.67 -15.92
N ASP A 499 -30.85 12.57 -16.20
CA ASP A 499 -30.66 14.03 -16.16
C ASP A 499 -30.89 14.56 -14.74
N SER A 500 -29.86 14.44 -13.90
CA SER A 500 -29.93 14.81 -12.48
C SER A 500 -30.36 16.26 -12.23
N ILE A 501 -30.01 17.19 -13.13
CA ILE A 501 -30.39 18.61 -13.02
C ILE A 501 -31.91 18.76 -13.16
N LYS A 502 -32.52 18.11 -14.16
CA LYS A 502 -33.98 18.14 -14.33
C LYS A 502 -34.70 17.36 -13.24
N VAL A 503 -34.16 16.23 -12.79
CA VAL A 503 -34.71 15.46 -11.66
C VAL A 503 -34.79 16.35 -10.42
N LEU A 504 -33.71 17.06 -10.07
CA LEU A 504 -33.69 18.01 -8.95
C LEU A 504 -34.72 19.13 -9.13
N TYR A 505 -34.79 19.71 -10.32
CA TYR A 505 -35.76 20.77 -10.64
C TYR A 505 -37.20 20.33 -10.39
N PHE A 506 -37.57 19.12 -10.81
CA PHE A 506 -38.91 18.58 -10.59
C PHE A 506 -39.13 18.23 -9.11
N LEU A 507 -38.18 17.58 -8.44
CA LEU A 507 -38.33 17.26 -7.01
C LEU A 507 -38.50 18.50 -6.13
N LYS A 508 -37.86 19.64 -6.48
CA LYS A 508 -38.10 20.93 -5.82
C LYS A 508 -39.51 21.50 -5.99
N LYS A 509 -40.38 20.92 -6.83
CA LYS A 509 -41.81 21.27 -6.85
C LYS A 509 -42.55 20.74 -5.62
N ILE A 510 -41.95 19.79 -4.89
CA ILE A 510 -42.50 19.22 -3.66
C ILE A 510 -42.10 20.14 -2.49
N PRO A 511 -43.05 20.80 -1.81
CA PRO A 511 -42.72 21.83 -0.82
C PRO A 511 -41.81 21.35 0.31
N SER A 512 -42.00 20.11 0.79
CA SER A 512 -41.17 19.56 1.85
C SER A 512 -39.75 19.20 1.38
N PHE A 513 -39.57 18.83 0.10
CA PHE A 513 -38.24 18.57 -0.46
C PHE A 513 -37.49 19.88 -0.72
N ASP A 514 -38.18 20.89 -1.25
CA ASP A 514 -37.61 22.23 -1.47
C ASP A 514 -37.18 22.89 -0.16
N ALA A 515 -38.01 22.81 0.89
CA ALA A 515 -37.67 23.33 2.20
C ALA A 515 -36.38 22.71 2.78
N ILE A 516 -36.16 21.41 2.57
CA ILE A 516 -34.93 20.73 3.00
C ILE A 516 -33.75 21.17 2.13
N CYS A 517 -33.93 21.26 0.81
CA CYS A 517 -32.88 21.78 -0.08
C CYS A 517 -32.43 23.17 0.36
N ASN A 518 -33.39 24.07 0.64
CA ASN A 518 -33.11 25.42 1.09
C ASN A 518 -32.39 25.43 2.44
N TYR A 519 -32.80 24.57 3.39
CA TYR A 519 -32.13 24.42 4.68
C TYR A 519 -30.66 23.97 4.53
N VAL A 520 -30.41 22.93 3.72
CA VAL A 520 -29.04 22.41 3.49
C VAL A 520 -28.19 23.46 2.76
N ASN A 521 -28.72 24.11 1.73
CA ASN A 521 -28.00 25.12 0.96
C ASN A 521 -27.66 26.38 1.77
N GLN A 522 -28.58 26.85 2.63
CA GLN A 522 -28.32 28.01 3.50
C GLN A 522 -27.17 27.76 4.47
N ASN A 523 -27.08 26.54 5.02
CA ASN A 523 -26.05 26.18 5.98
C ASN A 523 -24.77 25.66 5.30
N LYS A 524 -24.79 25.38 3.99
CA LYS A 524 -23.76 24.72 3.17
C LYS A 524 -23.38 23.29 3.60
N SER A 525 -23.46 23.01 4.89
CA SER A 525 -23.09 21.75 5.52
C SER A 525 -23.90 21.58 6.80
N VAL A 526 -24.58 20.44 6.98
CA VAL A 526 -25.42 20.16 8.15
C VAL A 526 -25.17 18.77 8.72
N GLU A 527 -25.30 18.59 10.03
CA GLU A 527 -25.22 17.26 10.63
C GLU A 527 -26.50 16.46 10.36
N TYR A 528 -26.38 15.15 10.18
CA TYR A 528 -27.52 14.25 9.96
C TYR A 528 -28.56 14.30 11.11
N SER A 529 -28.10 14.49 12.34
CA SER A 529 -28.92 14.67 13.55
C SER A 529 -29.81 15.91 13.45
N THR A 530 -29.27 17.01 12.92
CA THR A 530 -29.88 18.35 12.88
C THR A 530 -30.88 18.59 11.76
N LEU A 531 -31.07 17.65 10.84
CA LEU A 531 -32.07 17.84 9.78
C LEU A 531 -33.47 18.09 10.36
N PRO A 532 -34.20 19.11 9.87
CA PRO A 532 -35.50 19.54 10.39
C PRO A 532 -36.66 18.61 9.97
N ILE A 533 -36.42 17.29 9.97
CA ILE A 533 -37.37 16.25 9.57
C ILE A 533 -37.35 15.07 10.53
N SER A 534 -38.48 14.34 10.61
CA SER A 534 -38.58 13.17 11.48
C SER A 534 -37.56 12.08 11.13
N ASN A 535 -37.04 11.37 12.13
CA ASN A 535 -36.09 10.26 11.94
C ASN A 535 -36.62 9.18 10.98
N LYS A 536 -37.94 8.98 10.91
CA LYS A 536 -38.57 8.04 9.98
C LYS A 536 -38.47 8.48 8.51
N ALA A 537 -38.48 9.80 8.25
CA ALA A 537 -38.42 10.36 6.91
C ALA A 537 -36.99 10.58 6.40
N LYS A 538 -36.00 10.72 7.31
CA LYS A 538 -34.59 10.97 6.95
C LYS A 538 -34.06 10.04 5.83
N PRO A 539 -34.25 8.71 5.88
CA PRO A 539 -33.73 7.82 4.83
C PRO A 539 -34.32 8.12 3.44
N THR A 540 -35.60 8.50 3.37
CA THR A 540 -36.27 8.83 2.10
C THR A 540 -35.66 10.08 1.47
N TYR A 541 -35.55 11.16 2.26
CA TYR A 541 -35.05 12.43 1.74
C TYR A 541 -33.57 12.36 1.41
N ILE A 542 -32.74 11.75 2.25
CA ILE A 542 -31.30 11.61 2.00
C ILE A 542 -31.04 10.89 0.68
N LYS A 543 -31.67 9.73 0.49
CA LYS A 543 -31.58 8.96 -0.75
C LYS A 543 -32.02 9.76 -1.97
N LEU A 544 -33.17 10.45 -1.88
CA LEU A 544 -33.68 11.25 -2.99
C LEU A 544 -32.79 12.45 -3.30
N GLY A 545 -32.21 13.10 -2.28
CA GLY A 545 -31.34 14.24 -2.48
C GLY A 545 -29.99 13.88 -3.06
N GLU A 546 -29.35 12.80 -2.61
CA GLU A 546 -28.12 12.30 -3.23
C GLU A 546 -28.35 11.85 -4.67
N ALA A 547 -29.42 11.08 -4.90
CA ALA A 547 -29.79 10.61 -6.22
C ALA A 547 -30.12 11.74 -7.20
N ALA A 548 -30.64 12.86 -6.68
CA ALA A 548 -30.90 14.09 -7.44
C ALA A 548 -29.72 15.07 -7.46
N CYS A 549 -28.56 14.70 -6.92
CA CYS A 549 -27.37 15.57 -6.84
C CYS A 549 -27.60 16.89 -6.07
N ALA A 550 -28.51 16.92 -5.09
CA ALA A 550 -28.79 18.08 -4.25
C ALA A 550 -27.74 18.27 -3.14
N TRP A 551 -27.22 17.16 -2.62
CA TRP A 551 -26.20 17.13 -1.57
C TRP A 551 -25.43 15.80 -1.61
N LEU A 552 -24.34 15.74 -0.86
CA LEU A 552 -23.56 14.54 -0.58
C LEU A 552 -23.58 14.25 0.94
N ASN A 553 -23.97 13.05 1.36
CA ASN A 553 -23.89 12.63 2.76
C ASN A 553 -22.53 11.97 3.05
N ILE A 554 -21.60 12.73 3.64
CA ILE A 554 -20.28 12.20 4.02
C ILE A 554 -20.39 11.52 5.38
N GLN A 555 -20.23 10.20 5.41
CA GLN A 555 -20.42 9.40 6.62
C GLN A 555 -19.49 9.87 7.76
N ASN A 556 -20.03 9.90 8.98
CA ASN A 556 -19.38 10.38 10.20
C ASN A 556 -18.91 11.85 10.15
N GLN A 557 -19.33 12.63 9.16
CA GLN A 557 -19.02 14.06 9.08
C GLN A 557 -20.30 14.89 8.99
N LYS A 558 -20.87 15.03 7.80
CA LYS A 558 -21.91 16.02 7.50
C LYS A 558 -22.54 15.79 6.12
N ILE A 559 -23.73 16.34 5.92
CA ILE A 559 -24.40 16.45 4.64
C ILE A 559 -24.01 17.79 4.03
N VAL A 560 -23.38 17.76 2.85
CA VAL A 560 -22.84 18.93 2.16
C VAL A 560 -23.71 19.30 0.98
N ALA A 561 -24.09 20.57 0.85
CA ALA A 561 -24.81 21.08 -0.32
C ALA A 561 -23.95 20.96 -1.59
N THR A 562 -24.54 20.53 -2.70
CA THR A 562 -23.83 20.37 -3.98
C THR A 562 -24.52 21.07 -5.13
N ASP A 563 -24.91 22.33 -4.92
CA ASP A 563 -25.70 23.14 -5.84
C ASP A 563 -24.88 23.88 -6.92
N ASN A 564 -23.54 23.74 -6.91
CA ASN A 564 -22.69 24.36 -7.91
C ASN A 564 -22.57 23.49 -9.17
N ILE A 565 -22.88 24.08 -10.32
CA ILE A 565 -22.74 23.47 -11.65
C ILE A 565 -21.76 24.32 -12.45
N PRO A 566 -20.44 24.12 -12.27
CA PRO A 566 -19.42 24.93 -12.94
C PRO A 566 -19.41 24.68 -14.45
N LYS A 567 -18.99 25.69 -15.22
CA LYS A 567 -18.65 25.50 -16.64
C LYS A 567 -17.39 24.64 -16.75
N LEU A 568 -17.19 23.99 -17.90
CA LEU A 568 -16.12 23.01 -18.08
C LEU A 568 -14.70 23.56 -17.78
N ALA A 569 -14.37 24.77 -18.26
CA ALA A 569 -13.08 25.40 -18.00
C ALA A 569 -12.89 25.76 -16.51
N ASP A 570 -13.93 26.33 -15.89
CA ASP A 570 -13.93 26.65 -14.46
C ASP A 570 -13.76 25.38 -13.63
N PHE A 571 -14.45 24.30 -13.99
CA PHE A 571 -14.32 23.00 -13.35
C PHE A 571 -12.89 22.45 -13.46
N ALA A 572 -12.24 22.52 -14.63
CA ALA A 572 -10.87 22.04 -14.81
C ALA A 572 -9.89 22.75 -13.86
N ASN A 573 -10.07 24.06 -13.70
CA ASN A 573 -9.27 24.86 -12.75
C ASN A 573 -9.53 24.45 -11.30
N LEU A 574 -10.81 24.33 -10.90
CA LEU A 574 -11.20 23.87 -9.56
C LEU A 574 -10.67 22.46 -9.25
N ALA A 575 -10.75 21.55 -10.22
CA ALA A 575 -10.27 20.18 -10.13
C ALA A 575 -8.76 20.12 -9.80
N VAL A 576 -7.96 20.90 -10.53
CA VAL A 576 -6.50 20.99 -10.33
C VAL A 576 -6.17 21.72 -9.02
N GLU A 577 -6.93 22.75 -8.65
CA GLU A 577 -6.75 23.48 -7.38
C GLU A 577 -6.95 22.57 -6.17
N VAL A 578 -8.07 21.82 -6.12
CA VAL A 578 -8.33 20.85 -5.05
C VAL A 578 -7.25 19.76 -5.00
N TYR A 579 -6.84 19.25 -6.15
CA TYR A 579 -5.76 18.26 -6.22
C TYR A 579 -4.47 18.81 -5.59
N LYS A 580 -4.02 20.01 -5.98
CA LYS A 580 -2.81 20.64 -5.44
C LYS A 580 -2.89 20.89 -3.94
N LEU A 581 -4.05 21.28 -3.46
CA LEU A 581 -4.29 21.53 -2.03
C LEU A 581 -4.19 20.26 -1.19
N ILE A 582 -4.75 19.14 -1.65
CA ILE A 582 -4.64 17.87 -0.94
C ILE A 582 -3.20 17.38 -1.01
N ARG A 583 -2.60 17.43 -2.21
CA ARG A 583 -1.21 17.05 -2.47
C ARG A 583 -0.21 17.79 -1.57
N SER A 584 -0.42 19.08 -1.28
CA SER A 584 0.50 19.85 -0.43
C SER A 584 0.54 19.42 1.03
N LYS A 585 -0.35 18.50 1.45
CA LYS A 585 -0.43 17.95 2.81
C LYS A 585 0.01 16.49 2.89
N GLU A 586 0.38 15.89 1.77
CA GLU A 586 0.79 14.48 1.68
C GLU A 586 2.21 14.40 1.13
N ASP A 587 2.94 13.32 1.44
CA ASP A 587 4.30 13.12 0.94
C ASP A 587 4.32 12.58 -0.50
N THR A 588 3.19 12.07 -1.02
CA THR A 588 3.07 11.37 -2.32
C THR A 588 2.40 12.19 -3.43
N GLU A 589 2.86 12.05 -4.69
CA GLU A 589 2.25 12.74 -5.88
C GLU A 589 0.81 12.35 -6.19
N TRP A 590 0.31 11.31 -5.54
CA TRP A 590 -0.99 10.72 -5.75
C TRP A 590 -1.87 10.95 -4.55
N ILE A 591 -3.14 11.25 -4.79
CA ILE A 591 -4.15 11.42 -3.75
C ILE A 591 -5.28 10.42 -3.96
N LEU A 592 -5.98 10.04 -2.89
CA LEU A 592 -7.17 9.19 -3.00
C LEU A 592 -8.28 9.89 -3.78
N THR A 593 -8.86 9.19 -4.75
CA THR A 593 -9.92 9.70 -5.63
C THR A 593 -11.16 10.09 -4.83
N GLY A 594 -11.57 9.26 -3.87
CA GLY A 594 -12.70 9.56 -2.98
C GLY A 594 -12.48 10.83 -2.17
N ARG A 595 -11.27 11.02 -1.62
CA ARG A 595 -10.89 12.23 -0.86
C ARG A 595 -10.96 13.49 -1.73
N TRP A 596 -10.49 13.38 -2.98
CA TRP A 596 -10.57 14.47 -3.94
C TRP A 596 -12.03 14.87 -4.28
N LEU A 597 -12.90 13.88 -4.47
CA LEU A 597 -14.33 14.10 -4.72
C LEU A 597 -15.05 14.74 -3.53
N GLU A 598 -14.75 14.29 -2.31
CA GLU A 598 -15.30 14.87 -1.08
C GLU A 598 -14.85 16.31 -0.87
N GLU A 599 -13.57 16.62 -1.09
CA GLU A 599 -13.06 18.00 -0.97
C GLU A 599 -13.64 18.93 -2.05
N LEU A 600 -13.87 18.45 -3.27
CA LEU A 600 -14.59 19.20 -4.30
C LEU A 600 -16.02 19.55 -3.85
N ALA A 601 -16.73 18.59 -3.24
CA ALA A 601 -18.05 18.83 -2.67
C ALA A 601 -17.99 19.82 -1.51
N ILE A 602 -17.07 19.64 -0.56
CA ILE A 602 -16.94 20.48 0.65
C ILE A 602 -16.59 21.93 0.30
N ARG A 603 -15.65 22.15 -0.61
CA ARG A 603 -15.11 23.50 -0.89
C ARG A 603 -15.89 24.25 -1.96
N TYR A 604 -16.29 23.55 -3.00
CA TYR A 604 -16.85 24.17 -4.20
C TYR A 604 -18.28 23.70 -4.49
N ALA A 605 -18.90 22.92 -3.60
CA ALA A 605 -20.27 22.44 -3.75
C ALA A 605 -20.51 21.70 -5.09
N VAL A 606 -19.48 21.00 -5.62
CA VAL A 606 -19.60 20.22 -6.86
C VAL A 606 -19.91 18.77 -6.53
N HIS A 607 -21.03 18.25 -7.02
CA HIS A 607 -21.46 16.87 -6.73
C HIS A 607 -20.57 15.83 -7.41
N PRO A 608 -20.23 14.68 -6.77
CA PRO A 608 -19.35 13.65 -7.36
C PRO A 608 -19.80 13.12 -8.74
N ILE A 609 -21.10 12.96 -8.96
CA ILE A 609 -21.64 12.53 -10.27
C ILE A 609 -21.38 13.58 -11.36
N LEU A 610 -21.50 14.86 -11.01
CA LEU A 610 -21.18 15.95 -11.92
C LEU A 610 -19.67 16.03 -12.16
N SER A 611 -18.86 15.90 -11.10
CA SER A 611 -17.39 15.86 -11.18
C SER A 611 -16.91 14.76 -12.12
N ARG A 612 -17.49 13.56 -12.05
CA ARG A 612 -17.19 12.44 -12.97
C ARG A 612 -17.45 12.82 -14.43
N LYS A 613 -18.62 13.40 -14.71
CA LYS A 613 -18.99 13.82 -16.08
C LYS A 613 -18.05 14.92 -16.60
N LEU A 614 -17.88 15.99 -15.83
CA LEU A 614 -17.06 17.14 -16.22
C LEU A 614 -15.57 16.79 -16.33
N LEU A 615 -15.05 15.88 -15.50
CA LEU A 615 -13.66 15.43 -15.60
C LEU A 615 -13.40 14.70 -16.91
N LYS A 616 -14.32 13.81 -17.32
CA LYS A 616 -14.23 13.12 -18.60
C LYS A 616 -14.27 14.11 -19.77
N GLU A 617 -15.22 15.04 -19.76
CA GLU A 617 -15.34 16.07 -20.80
C GLU A 617 -14.10 16.99 -20.84
N ALA A 618 -13.54 17.35 -19.68
CA ALA A 618 -12.36 18.21 -19.59
C ALA A 618 -11.10 17.50 -20.09
N GLN A 619 -10.99 16.19 -19.86
CA GLN A 619 -9.94 15.35 -20.40
C GLN A 619 -10.05 15.24 -21.93
N GLU A 620 -11.25 14.96 -22.45
CA GLU A 620 -11.50 14.88 -23.90
C GLU A 620 -11.20 16.20 -24.63
N GLN A 621 -11.39 17.34 -23.96
CA GLN A 621 -11.07 18.68 -24.50
C GLN A 621 -9.63 19.14 -24.19
N ASN A 622 -8.77 18.29 -23.63
CA ASN A 622 -7.38 18.61 -23.26
C ASN A 622 -7.25 19.83 -22.32
N LEU A 623 -8.20 20.02 -21.40
CA LEU A 623 -8.15 21.06 -20.37
C LEU A 623 -7.39 20.58 -19.12
N VAL A 624 -7.41 19.27 -18.86
CA VAL A 624 -6.72 18.63 -17.74
C VAL A 624 -6.17 17.27 -18.17
N ASN A 625 -4.95 16.96 -17.73
CA ASN A 625 -4.39 15.62 -17.82
C ASN A 625 -4.77 14.83 -16.58
N VAL A 626 -5.38 13.67 -16.79
CA VAL A 626 -5.83 12.77 -15.72
C VAL A 626 -5.00 11.50 -15.76
N TYR A 627 -4.26 11.26 -14.68
CA TYR A 627 -3.58 9.99 -14.44
C TYR A 627 -4.25 9.30 -13.27
N ALA A 628 -4.38 7.98 -13.33
CA ALA A 628 -4.99 7.20 -12.27
C ALA A 628 -4.16 5.94 -12.00
N GLU A 629 -4.07 5.55 -10.73
CA GLU A 629 -3.38 4.34 -10.29
C GLU A 629 -4.15 3.66 -9.14
N GLY A 630 -3.78 2.43 -8.80
CA GLY A 630 -4.48 1.61 -7.80
C GLY A 630 -5.27 0.47 -8.44
N SER A 631 -5.54 -0.57 -7.68
CA SER A 631 -6.27 -1.77 -8.14
C SER A 631 -6.95 -2.56 -7.03
N THR A 632 -6.99 -2.01 -5.82
CA THR A 632 -7.55 -2.71 -4.67
C THR A 632 -8.56 -1.77 -4.04
N PRO A 633 -9.85 -2.15 -3.95
CA PRO A 633 -10.81 -1.42 -3.14
C PRO A 633 -10.24 -1.34 -1.72
N ASP A 634 -9.95 -0.15 -1.24
CA ASP A 634 -9.60 0.03 0.16
C ASP A 634 -10.89 -0.04 0.97
N THR A 635 -11.23 -1.24 1.43
CA THR A 635 -12.50 -1.54 2.11
C THR A 635 -12.68 -0.76 3.41
N ARG A 636 -11.61 -0.15 3.94
CA ARG A 636 -11.66 0.77 5.10
C ARG A 636 -12.53 1.99 4.83
N PHE A 637 -12.75 2.34 3.56
CA PHE A 637 -13.54 3.50 3.14
C PHE A 637 -14.89 3.13 2.50
N GLU A 638 -15.36 1.87 2.61
CA GLU A 638 -16.68 1.46 2.07
C GLU A 638 -17.86 2.25 2.65
N GLN A 639 -17.69 2.84 3.83
CA GLN A 639 -18.65 3.74 4.43
C GLN A 639 -18.83 5.08 3.68
N HIS A 640 -17.92 5.42 2.76
CA HIS A 640 -18.00 6.62 1.94
C HIS A 640 -18.74 6.30 0.62
N ASP A 641 -20.06 6.19 0.74
CA ASP A 641 -20.96 5.86 -0.35
C ASP A 641 -21.98 6.96 -0.65
N LEU A 642 -22.64 6.86 -1.80
CA LEU A 642 -23.77 7.70 -2.16
C LEU A 642 -24.80 6.91 -2.97
N TRP A 643 -26.06 7.36 -2.94
CA TRP A 643 -27.14 6.78 -3.72
C TRP A 643 -27.27 7.45 -5.09
N ILE A 644 -27.30 6.66 -6.16
CA ILE A 644 -27.56 7.13 -7.53
C ILE A 644 -28.83 6.49 -8.09
N ILE A 645 -29.43 7.14 -9.09
CA ILE A 645 -30.43 6.52 -9.95
C ILE A 645 -29.70 5.76 -11.05
N LYS A 646 -30.03 4.48 -11.22
CA LYS A 646 -29.58 3.68 -12.37
C LYS A 646 -30.79 3.06 -13.05
N THR A 647 -30.80 3.06 -14.37
CA THR A 647 -31.93 2.53 -15.14
C THR A 647 -31.57 1.18 -15.76
N SER A 648 -32.28 0.12 -15.37
CA SER A 648 -32.21 -1.21 -16.00
C SER A 648 -33.60 -1.58 -16.55
N ASP A 649 -33.68 -2.05 -17.79
CA ASP A 649 -34.95 -2.43 -18.45
C ASP A 649 -36.07 -1.36 -18.35
N ARG A 650 -35.70 -0.07 -18.46
CA ARG A 650 -36.60 1.09 -18.28
C ARG A 650 -37.27 1.18 -16.90
N LEU A 651 -36.68 0.56 -15.89
CA LEU A 651 -37.08 0.69 -14.49
C LEU A 651 -35.93 1.35 -13.71
N PRO A 652 -36.12 2.59 -13.23
CA PRO A 652 -35.17 3.25 -12.35
C PRO A 652 -35.12 2.57 -10.99
N GLN A 653 -33.90 2.39 -10.46
CA GLN A 653 -33.65 1.89 -9.11
C GLN A 653 -32.56 2.73 -8.45
N LEU A 654 -32.60 2.81 -7.12
CA LEU A 654 -31.52 3.38 -6.35
C LEU A 654 -30.41 2.35 -6.13
N GLU A 655 -29.23 2.66 -6.66
CA GLU A 655 -28.02 1.87 -6.44
C GLU A 655 -27.07 2.65 -5.53
N LYS A 656 -26.40 1.93 -4.63
CA LYS A 656 -25.34 2.48 -3.80
C LYS A 656 -24.02 2.35 -4.56
N VAL A 657 -23.27 3.45 -4.65
CA VAL A 657 -21.94 3.49 -5.25
C VAL A 657 -20.93 4.05 -4.26
N TYR A 658 -19.69 3.59 -4.35
CA TYR A 658 -18.64 3.84 -3.38
C TYR A 658 -17.62 4.83 -3.95
N LEU A 659 -17.39 5.95 -3.27
CA LEU A 659 -16.56 7.05 -3.77
C LEU A 659 -15.07 6.70 -3.87
N TYR A 660 -14.61 5.79 -3.00
CA TYR A 660 -13.21 5.36 -2.92
C TYR A 660 -12.93 4.13 -3.79
N HIS A 661 -13.94 3.58 -4.48
CA HIS A 661 -13.71 2.52 -5.45
C HIS A 661 -13.23 3.11 -6.77
N GLY A 662 -12.25 2.45 -7.39
CA GLY A 662 -11.60 2.98 -8.58
C GLY A 662 -12.48 3.02 -9.83
N ASP A 663 -13.59 2.28 -9.82
CA ASP A 663 -14.55 2.21 -10.91
C ASP A 663 -15.58 3.35 -10.88
N PHE A 664 -15.69 4.08 -9.75
CA PHE A 664 -16.62 5.19 -9.65
C PHE A 664 -16.24 6.32 -10.60
N LEU A 665 -15.02 6.84 -10.50
CA LEU A 665 -14.59 7.98 -11.31
C LEU A 665 -14.23 7.57 -12.74
N ILE A 666 -13.51 6.45 -12.90
CA ILE A 666 -13.18 5.91 -14.22
C ILE A 666 -13.72 4.47 -14.34
N PRO A 667 -14.86 4.29 -15.03
CA PRO A 667 -15.54 3.01 -15.15
C PRO A 667 -14.68 1.89 -15.74
N GLY A 668 -14.80 0.69 -15.19
CA GLY A 668 -14.05 -0.50 -15.65
C GLY A 668 -12.61 -0.55 -15.18
N THR A 669 -12.25 0.24 -14.15
CA THR A 669 -10.89 0.35 -13.64
C THR A 669 -10.90 0.21 -12.13
N SER A 670 -9.81 -0.27 -11.55
CA SER A 670 -9.68 -0.46 -10.10
C SER A 670 -8.81 0.64 -9.45
N ALA A 671 -8.55 1.73 -10.19
CA ALA A 671 -7.67 2.83 -9.81
C ALA A 671 -8.27 3.76 -8.75
N VAL A 672 -7.82 3.62 -7.50
CA VAL A 672 -8.32 4.38 -6.34
C VAL A 672 -7.60 5.70 -6.10
N ARG A 673 -6.47 5.97 -6.78
CA ARG A 673 -5.67 7.20 -6.67
C ARG A 673 -5.65 7.97 -7.98
N ILE A 674 -5.51 9.29 -7.88
CA ILE A 674 -5.54 10.20 -9.01
C ILE A 674 -4.41 11.23 -8.91
N LYS A 675 -3.90 11.62 -10.08
CA LYS A 675 -3.03 12.78 -10.28
C LYS A 675 -3.61 13.65 -11.38
N LEU A 676 -3.75 14.94 -11.11
CA LEU A 676 -4.30 15.92 -12.05
C LEU A 676 -3.28 17.00 -12.38
N GLU A 677 -3.07 17.24 -13.66
CA GLU A 677 -2.19 18.31 -14.14
C GLU A 677 -2.97 19.23 -15.07
N GLY A 678 -2.91 20.54 -14.82
CA GLY A 678 -3.46 21.54 -15.73
C GLY A 678 -2.63 21.61 -17.00
N VAL A 679 -3.28 21.74 -18.16
CA VAL A 679 -2.59 21.98 -19.44
C VAL A 679 -2.28 23.48 -19.55
N LYS A 680 -1.07 23.85 -19.98
CA LYS A 680 -0.60 25.26 -20.09
C LYS A 680 -1.49 26.23 -20.90
N ASN A 681 -2.55 25.73 -21.55
CA ASN A 681 -3.51 26.49 -22.35
C ASN A 681 -4.96 26.49 -21.82
N ALA A 682 -5.20 25.99 -20.60
CA ALA A 682 -6.47 26.28 -19.92
C ALA A 682 -6.38 27.73 -19.40
N SER A 683 -7.02 28.62 -20.15
CA SER A 683 -7.04 30.11 -20.05
C SER A 683 -6.72 30.71 -18.69
#